data_AF-A0A932PJ79-F1
#
_entry.id   AF-A0A932PJ79-F1
#
_cell.length_a   1.000
_cell.length_b   1.000
_cell.length_c   1.000
_cell.angle_alpha   90.00
_cell.angle_beta   90.00
_cell.angle_gamma   90.00
#
_symmetry.space_group_name_H-M   'P 1'
#
loop_
_entity.id
_entity.type
_entity.pdbx_description
1 polymer ?
#
loop_
_entity_poly.entity_id
_entity_poly.type
_entity_poly.pdbx_seq_one_letter_code
_entity_poly.pdbx_strand_id
1 'polypeptide(L)'
;MNSAWSRIVLATTLTLSLASVSYGNTDYYQHSFFDNSLTADVYFYSAGNFTGGSFLELKNRKLPVEKNDFVTAPNALRLTWQSNPGGSWEAEIHLNNFRNRLPALGGTNLSLWLYAPEEILAADLPDVIFSNNREGLQIAEFPGSFTGPVALGKFAKNIPARKWFQVKIPLSQLQTASIYPFQPQHLQNVIFLQGRADGVRRTLLIDEIRVDDESTAEKKTASTGLPAPQNVHAIGYDRHVEVRWNRVENPKLARYLIYRSLDGKEFKPIGIQLPGTNRYSDFLGKAGVAAQYKVATSDRNYRQSPLSAAASASTREMSDDELLTMLQEACFHYYWEGADPHSGMARENIPGDDRIVATGASGFAIMALMVGVDRGFITREQGVERLTKIVSFLESAQRYHGVWSHYMDGSTGKTMPVFGMFDDGGDLVETSFLMQGLLASRQYFRGSKETEQSLYRRISRLWESVEWDWYRETPESGNLYWHWSPRWAWQIHHPLIGFNETMITYLLGIASPTHAVPASFYYTGWAGQDERALRYRSGWSSSADGDHYGNGHTYYGIKLDVGVGNGGPLFFTHYSFMGFDPHSFRDRFTASTYFENNRNIALINRAYCIENPRHFEGYGTNAWGLTASDGPWGYVAHAPDENNSTGTLTPTGALASFPYTPQESMEAFKHYYRDLGSTMWDIYGPRDAFNPSQDWISPIYMGLNQAPIVVMIENYRTGLVWKQFQSNPEIQSMLNRIAAETEKK
;
A
#
# COMPACT_ATOMS: atom_id res chain seq x y z
N MET A 1 -22.33 43.59 -31.57
CA MET A 1 -20.98 43.71 -30.95
C MET A 1 -21.17 43.45 -29.46
N ASN A 2 -21.14 42.17 -29.05
CA ASN A 2 -19.99 41.41 -28.49
C ASN A 2 -19.71 41.82 -27.03
N SER A 3 -19.59 40.96 -26.02
CA SER A 3 -19.66 39.49 -25.83
C SER A 3 -19.55 39.27 -24.30
N ALA A 4 -20.55 38.72 -23.62
CA ALA A 4 -20.71 37.31 -23.27
C ALA A 4 -19.53 36.68 -22.46
N TRP A 5 -19.68 36.68 -21.13
CA TRP A 5 -19.05 35.70 -20.22
C TRP A 5 -20.16 35.07 -19.38
N SER A 6 -20.65 33.91 -19.82
CA SER A 6 -21.66 33.13 -19.13
C SER A 6 -21.00 32.24 -18.08
N ARG A 7 -21.31 32.47 -16.80
CA ARG A 7 -21.01 31.54 -15.71
C ARG A 7 -21.99 30.36 -15.80
N ILE A 8 -21.48 29.19 -16.16
CA ILE A 8 -22.23 27.94 -16.07
C ILE A 8 -22.12 27.45 -14.62
N VAL A 9 -23.19 27.61 -13.85
CA VAL A 9 -23.39 26.95 -12.56
C VAL A 9 -23.92 25.55 -12.89
N LEU A 10 -23.07 24.52 -12.80
CA LEU A 10 -23.52 23.13 -12.76
C LEU A 10 -24.13 22.87 -11.38
N ALA A 11 -25.45 22.76 -11.32
CA ALA A 11 -26.14 22.23 -10.17
C ALA A 11 -26.05 20.69 -10.21
N THR A 12 -25.15 20.12 -9.40
CA THR A 12 -25.06 18.68 -9.19
C THR A 12 -26.04 18.29 -8.08
N THR A 13 -27.21 17.80 -8.45
CA THR A 13 -28.11 17.10 -7.53
C THR A 13 -27.55 15.72 -7.23
N LEU A 14 -26.95 15.56 -6.05
CA LEU A 14 -26.47 14.28 -5.54
C LEU A 14 -27.59 13.60 -4.73
N THR A 15 -28.38 12.75 -5.38
CA THR A 15 -29.23 11.79 -4.67
C THR A 15 -28.36 10.62 -4.23
N LEU A 16 -28.03 10.55 -2.93
CA LEU A 16 -27.47 9.34 -2.33
C LEU A 16 -28.56 8.26 -2.29
N SER A 17 -28.56 7.36 -3.27
CA SER A 17 -29.06 6.01 -3.05
C SER A 17 -28.04 5.28 -2.19
N LEU A 18 -28.51 4.66 -1.10
CA LEU A 18 -27.76 3.64 -0.36
C LEU A 18 -27.58 2.42 -1.28
N ALA A 19 -26.62 2.50 -2.19
CA ALA A 19 -26.19 1.39 -3.03
C ALA A 19 -25.27 0.48 -2.22
N SER A 20 -25.46 -0.83 -2.34
CA SER A 20 -24.53 -1.84 -1.85
C SER A 20 -23.12 -1.52 -2.37
N VAL A 21 -22.26 -1.04 -1.47
CA VAL A 21 -20.88 -0.72 -1.82
C VAL A 21 -20.13 -2.05 -1.89
N SER A 22 -19.99 -2.60 -3.09
CA SER A 22 -19.24 -3.85 -3.27
C SER A 22 -17.77 -3.61 -2.95
N TYR A 23 -17.21 -4.45 -2.09
CA TYR A 23 -15.78 -4.63 -1.82
C TYR A 23 -15.07 -5.15 -3.08
N GLY A 24 -14.91 -4.30 -4.10
CA GLY A 24 -14.50 -4.70 -5.45
C GLY A 24 -13.14 -5.39 -5.51
N ASN A 25 -12.19 -4.99 -4.65
CA ASN A 25 -10.87 -5.62 -4.59
C ASN A 25 -10.93 -6.96 -3.86
N THR A 26 -11.62 -7.04 -2.71
CA THR A 26 -11.78 -8.33 -2.01
C THR A 26 -12.48 -9.34 -2.90
N ASP A 27 -13.62 -9.00 -3.51
CA ASP A 27 -14.35 -9.89 -4.41
C ASP A 27 -13.49 -10.33 -5.61
N TYR A 28 -12.79 -9.40 -6.28
CA TYR A 28 -11.98 -9.73 -7.45
C TYR A 28 -10.86 -10.74 -7.15
N TYR A 29 -10.01 -10.49 -6.14
CA TYR A 29 -8.91 -11.41 -5.82
C TYR A 29 -9.34 -12.59 -4.92
N GLN A 30 -10.63 -12.72 -4.57
CA GLN A 30 -11.19 -14.00 -4.12
C GLN A 30 -11.42 -14.96 -5.29
N HIS A 31 -11.21 -14.49 -6.52
CA HIS A 31 -11.38 -15.30 -7.71
C HIS A 31 -10.16 -15.28 -8.64
N SER A 32 -9.18 -14.40 -8.40
CA SER A 32 -7.98 -14.25 -9.22
C SER A 32 -6.76 -14.86 -8.51
N PHE A 33 -6.08 -15.80 -9.19
CA PHE A 33 -4.78 -16.33 -8.78
C PHE A 33 -3.64 -15.62 -9.51
N PHE A 34 -3.82 -15.40 -10.82
CA PHE A 34 -2.93 -14.62 -11.66
C PHE A 34 -3.77 -13.85 -12.69
N ASP A 35 -3.49 -12.56 -12.83
CA ASP A 35 -4.06 -11.67 -13.84
C ASP A 35 -2.97 -10.97 -14.66
N ASN A 36 -2.03 -10.29 -14.02
CA ASN A 36 -0.96 -9.57 -14.69
C ASN A 36 0.32 -9.50 -13.84
N SER A 37 1.45 -9.36 -14.52
CA SER A 37 2.73 -8.99 -13.94
C SER A 37 2.87 -7.47 -13.87
N LEU A 38 3.36 -6.94 -12.73
CA LEU A 38 3.75 -5.53 -12.61
C LEU A 38 5.11 -5.23 -13.26
N THR A 39 5.94 -6.26 -13.42
CA THR A 39 7.26 -6.17 -14.02
C THR A 39 7.21 -6.64 -15.46
N ALA A 40 7.93 -5.93 -16.32
CA ALA A 40 7.79 -6.10 -17.75
C ALA A 40 8.46 -7.39 -18.27
N ASP A 41 9.53 -7.87 -17.65
CA ASP A 41 10.38 -8.90 -18.26
C ASP A 41 10.18 -10.29 -17.67
N VAL A 42 10.02 -10.37 -16.35
CA VAL A 42 9.84 -11.62 -15.60
C VAL A 42 8.73 -11.44 -14.59
N TYR A 43 8.04 -12.52 -14.24
CA TYR A 43 7.07 -12.49 -13.16
C TYR A 43 7.76 -12.85 -11.85
N PHE A 44 7.81 -11.91 -10.92
CA PHE A 44 8.52 -12.12 -9.64
C PHE A 44 7.99 -13.34 -8.87
N TYR A 45 6.67 -13.51 -8.82
CA TYR A 45 5.99 -14.60 -8.13
C TYR A 45 5.94 -15.86 -9.00
N SER A 46 7.09 -16.24 -9.56
CA SER A 46 7.27 -17.50 -10.28
C SER A 46 8.64 -18.09 -10.00
N ALA A 47 8.77 -19.37 -10.26
CA ALA A 47 10.04 -20.07 -10.21
C ALA A 47 10.09 -21.13 -11.32
N GLY A 48 11.27 -21.67 -11.59
CA GLY A 48 11.39 -22.85 -12.42
C GLY A 48 12.76 -23.47 -12.38
N ASN A 49 12.81 -24.73 -12.80
CA ASN A 49 14.03 -25.52 -12.87
C ASN A 49 13.93 -26.60 -13.96
N PHE A 50 15.07 -27.10 -14.45
CA PHE A 50 15.12 -28.20 -15.41
C PHE A 50 16.43 -28.99 -15.33
N THR A 51 16.38 -30.28 -15.68
CA THR A 51 17.50 -31.22 -15.59
C THR A 51 17.46 -32.28 -16.70
N GLY A 52 18.53 -33.09 -16.81
CA GLY A 52 18.60 -34.30 -17.64
C GLY A 52 18.34 -34.08 -19.13
N GLY A 53 18.83 -32.95 -19.67
CA GLY A 53 18.72 -32.61 -21.08
C GLY A 53 17.40 -31.95 -21.50
N SER A 54 16.38 -31.92 -20.64
CA SER A 54 15.19 -31.08 -20.84
C SER A 54 15.55 -29.60 -20.78
N PHE A 55 14.62 -28.73 -21.18
CA PHE A 55 14.81 -27.28 -21.19
C PHE A 55 13.54 -26.56 -20.75
N LEU A 56 13.74 -25.44 -20.05
CA LEU A 56 12.71 -24.47 -19.68
C LEU A 56 13.28 -23.06 -19.88
N GLU A 57 12.55 -22.19 -20.59
CA GLU A 57 12.90 -20.78 -20.72
C GLU A 57 12.68 -20.08 -19.37
N LEU A 58 13.76 -19.57 -18.79
CA LEU A 58 13.74 -18.81 -17.54
C LEU A 58 14.66 -17.60 -17.67
N LYS A 59 14.30 -16.49 -17.04
CA LYS A 59 15.19 -15.35 -16.80
C LYS A 59 15.27 -15.13 -15.29
N ASN A 60 16.47 -15.15 -14.73
CA ASN A 60 16.70 -15.08 -13.27
C ASN A 60 15.89 -16.14 -12.49
N ARG A 61 15.78 -17.37 -13.03
CA ARG A 61 14.96 -18.49 -12.52
C ARG A 61 13.45 -18.23 -12.45
N LYS A 62 12.95 -17.18 -13.10
CA LYS A 62 11.54 -16.80 -13.17
C LYS A 62 10.98 -16.98 -14.58
N LEU A 63 9.67 -17.11 -14.68
CA LEU A 63 8.95 -17.16 -15.95
C LEU A 63 8.99 -15.81 -16.66
N PRO A 64 9.30 -15.78 -17.97
CA PRO A 64 9.21 -14.57 -18.78
C PRO A 64 7.76 -14.06 -18.93
N VAL A 65 7.63 -12.75 -19.13
CA VAL A 65 6.36 -12.06 -19.38
C VAL A 65 6.20 -11.75 -20.87
N GLU A 66 5.02 -12.06 -21.44
CA GLU A 66 4.62 -11.74 -22.81
C GLU A 66 3.75 -10.47 -22.84
N LYS A 67 4.04 -9.54 -23.76
CA LYS A 67 3.45 -8.18 -23.78
C LYS A 67 2.54 -7.94 -24.99
N ASN A 68 2.55 -8.83 -25.98
CA ASN A 68 1.85 -8.61 -27.24
C ASN A 68 0.55 -9.42 -27.33
N ASP A 69 0.56 -10.64 -26.79
CA ASP A 69 -0.56 -11.57 -26.80
C ASP A 69 -1.00 -11.82 -25.36
N PHE A 70 -2.18 -11.31 -25.00
CA PHE A 70 -2.80 -11.46 -23.69
C PHE A 70 -4.33 -11.50 -23.81
N VAL A 71 -5.00 -12.02 -22.79
CA VAL A 71 -6.46 -11.93 -22.60
C VAL A 71 -6.79 -10.65 -21.85
N THR A 72 -6.07 -10.39 -20.76
CA THR A 72 -6.15 -9.13 -20.04
C THR A 72 -4.88 -8.33 -20.21
N ALA A 73 -5.04 -7.07 -20.60
CA ALA A 73 -3.90 -6.17 -20.71
C ALA A 73 -3.31 -5.87 -19.33
N PRO A 74 -1.97 -5.65 -19.24
CA PRO A 74 -1.06 -5.53 -20.38
C PRO A 74 -0.25 -6.79 -20.75
N ASN A 75 -0.38 -7.91 -20.03
CA ASN A 75 0.55 -9.02 -20.25
C ASN A 75 0.01 -10.41 -19.86
N ALA A 76 0.74 -11.44 -20.29
CA ALA A 76 0.55 -12.84 -19.94
C ALA A 76 1.89 -13.48 -19.54
N LEU A 77 1.87 -14.69 -19.00
CA LEU A 77 3.09 -15.45 -18.71
C LEU A 77 3.47 -16.33 -19.90
N ARG A 78 4.76 -16.43 -20.20
CA ARG A 78 5.28 -17.32 -21.25
C ARG A 78 5.95 -18.53 -20.64
N LEU A 79 5.46 -19.71 -21.01
CA LEU A 79 6.05 -21.01 -20.69
C LEU A 79 6.59 -21.64 -21.97
N THR A 80 7.92 -21.63 -22.14
CA THR A 80 8.59 -22.33 -23.26
C THR A 80 9.43 -23.48 -22.73
N TRP A 81 9.16 -24.70 -23.20
CA TRP A 81 9.79 -25.91 -22.69
C TRP A 81 10.19 -26.88 -23.80
N GLN A 82 11.03 -27.85 -23.45
CA GLN A 82 11.34 -29.03 -24.24
C GLN A 82 11.55 -30.22 -23.31
N SER A 83 10.76 -31.27 -23.50
CA SER A 83 10.76 -32.46 -22.64
C SER A 83 11.59 -33.57 -23.29
N ASN A 84 12.73 -33.94 -22.71
CA ASN A 84 13.60 -35.02 -23.22
C ASN A 84 13.53 -36.28 -22.34
N PRO A 85 13.64 -37.49 -22.93
CA PRO A 85 13.71 -38.72 -22.15
C PRO A 85 14.88 -38.69 -21.15
N GLY A 86 14.61 -39.01 -19.88
CA GLY A 86 15.60 -38.92 -18.79
C GLY A 86 15.81 -37.52 -18.21
N GLY A 87 15.10 -36.51 -18.74
CA GLY A 87 15.07 -35.15 -18.20
C GLY A 87 13.83 -34.86 -17.37
N SER A 88 13.80 -33.67 -16.77
CA SER A 88 12.66 -33.12 -16.03
C SER A 88 12.68 -31.60 -16.11
N TRP A 89 11.51 -30.98 -15.96
CA TRP A 89 11.38 -29.55 -15.73
C TRP A 89 10.15 -29.26 -14.89
N GLU A 90 10.20 -28.17 -14.12
CA GLU A 90 9.10 -27.64 -13.34
C GLU A 90 9.04 -26.12 -13.50
N ALA A 91 7.84 -25.58 -13.59
CA ALA A 91 7.57 -24.15 -13.64
C ALA A 91 6.43 -23.83 -12.67
N GLU A 92 6.68 -22.87 -11.78
CA GLU A 92 5.76 -22.50 -10.71
C GLU A 92 5.22 -21.11 -10.92
N ILE A 93 3.92 -20.94 -10.70
CA ILE A 93 3.27 -19.63 -10.57
C ILE A 93 2.75 -19.55 -9.15
N HIS A 94 3.22 -18.56 -8.39
CA HIS A 94 2.84 -18.34 -7.01
C HIS A 94 1.75 -17.29 -6.93
N LEU A 95 0.84 -17.46 -5.97
CA LEU A 95 -0.14 -16.43 -5.65
C LEU A 95 0.57 -15.16 -5.18
N ASN A 96 0.12 -14.02 -5.71
CA ASN A 96 0.50 -12.72 -5.19
C ASN A 96 -0.28 -12.45 -3.89
N ASN A 97 0.37 -12.68 -2.75
CA ASN A 97 -0.23 -12.44 -1.44
C ASN A 97 -0.17 -10.96 -1.07
N PHE A 98 -1.28 -10.43 -0.58
CA PHE A 98 -1.38 -9.08 -0.06
C PHE A 98 -1.38 -9.10 1.47
N ARG A 99 -0.81 -8.05 2.08
CA ARG A 99 -0.85 -7.86 3.53
C ARG A 99 -2.28 -7.98 4.07
N ASN A 100 -2.38 -8.68 5.19
CA ASN A 100 -3.61 -8.91 5.96
C ASN A 100 -4.75 -9.57 5.17
N ARG A 101 -4.41 -10.24 4.07
CA ARG A 101 -5.38 -10.94 3.23
C ARG A 101 -4.92 -12.38 2.99
N LEU A 102 -5.66 -13.32 3.59
CA LEU A 102 -5.46 -14.74 3.33
C LEU A 102 -6.05 -15.13 1.96
N PRO A 103 -5.46 -16.15 1.28
CA PRO A 103 -6.11 -16.78 0.15
C PRO A 103 -7.45 -17.39 0.61
N ALA A 104 -8.52 -16.88 0.01
CA ALA A 104 -9.89 -17.32 0.21
C ALA A 104 -10.56 -17.46 -1.15
N LEU A 105 -9.94 -18.26 -2.04
CA LEU A 105 -10.40 -18.42 -3.41
C LEU A 105 -11.76 -19.13 -3.44
N GLY A 106 -12.77 -18.52 -4.05
CA GLY A 106 -14.15 -19.00 -4.07
C GLY A 106 -14.52 -19.60 -5.42
N GLY A 107 -15.05 -20.83 -5.43
CA GLY A 107 -15.61 -21.41 -6.64
C GLY A 107 -15.50 -22.93 -6.72
N THR A 108 -16.02 -23.48 -7.81
CA THR A 108 -16.07 -24.93 -8.08
C THR A 108 -15.15 -25.34 -9.23
N ASN A 109 -14.62 -24.38 -9.99
CA ASN A 109 -13.75 -24.64 -11.13
C ASN A 109 -12.52 -23.73 -11.08
N LEU A 110 -11.36 -24.32 -11.39
CA LEU A 110 -10.18 -23.56 -11.77
C LEU A 110 -10.18 -23.36 -13.28
N SER A 111 -9.96 -22.14 -13.74
CA SER A 111 -9.84 -21.82 -15.16
C SER A 111 -8.56 -21.07 -15.45
N LEU A 112 -8.02 -21.27 -16.65
CA LEU A 112 -6.87 -20.56 -17.16
C LEU A 112 -7.01 -20.41 -18.67
N TRP A 113 -6.59 -19.28 -19.19
CA TRP A 113 -6.53 -19.05 -20.63
C TRP A 113 -5.16 -19.46 -21.15
N LEU A 114 -5.18 -20.18 -22.27
CA LEU A 114 -4.00 -20.72 -22.91
C LEU A 114 -3.92 -20.25 -24.37
N TYR A 115 -2.74 -19.86 -24.82
CA TYR A 115 -2.48 -19.57 -26.22
C TYR A 115 -1.19 -20.25 -26.66
N ALA A 116 -1.18 -20.86 -27.84
CA ALA A 116 0.01 -21.47 -28.40
C ALA A 116 0.29 -20.87 -29.80
N PRO A 117 1.53 -20.43 -30.10
CA PRO A 117 1.88 -19.96 -31.44
C PRO A 117 1.70 -21.03 -32.53
N GLU A 118 1.86 -22.30 -32.15
CA GLU A 118 1.66 -23.51 -32.96
C GLU A 118 0.67 -24.44 -32.26
N GLU A 119 0.02 -25.36 -32.98
CA GLU A 119 -0.92 -26.30 -32.36
C GLU A 119 -0.18 -27.21 -31.37
N ILE A 120 -0.75 -27.39 -30.18
CA ILE A 120 -0.25 -28.35 -29.19
C ILE A 120 -1.31 -29.43 -28.98
N LEU A 121 -0.94 -30.68 -29.24
CA LEU A 121 -1.82 -31.82 -29.01
C LEU A 121 -2.07 -32.00 -27.51
N ALA A 122 -3.26 -32.47 -27.15
CA ALA A 122 -3.62 -32.71 -25.75
C ALA A 122 -2.58 -33.58 -25.01
N ALA A 123 -2.05 -34.61 -25.67
CA ALA A 123 -1.06 -35.53 -25.10
C ALA A 123 0.33 -34.91 -24.87
N ASP A 124 0.60 -33.74 -25.44
CA ASP A 124 1.90 -33.06 -25.36
C ASP A 124 1.86 -31.83 -24.43
N LEU A 125 0.70 -31.56 -23.83
CA LEU A 125 0.57 -30.55 -22.79
C LEU A 125 1.24 -31.00 -21.48
N PRO A 126 1.69 -30.05 -20.65
CA PRO A 126 2.26 -30.37 -19.35
C PRO A 126 1.23 -30.94 -18.37
N ASP A 127 1.72 -31.65 -17.38
CA ASP A 127 0.94 -31.98 -16.18
C ASP A 127 0.93 -30.77 -15.24
N VAL A 128 -0.07 -30.67 -14.37
CA VAL A 128 -0.21 -29.57 -13.41
C VAL A 128 -0.48 -30.10 -12.01
N ILE A 129 0.18 -29.52 -11.00
CA ILE A 129 -0.12 -29.71 -9.59
C ILE A 129 -0.58 -28.39 -8.98
N PHE A 130 -1.54 -28.50 -8.07
CA PHE A 130 -2.05 -27.40 -7.26
C PHE A 130 -1.62 -27.60 -5.80
N SER A 131 -1.06 -26.57 -5.18
CA SER A 131 -0.52 -26.62 -3.82
C SER A 131 -0.96 -25.41 -3.00
N ASN A 132 -1.24 -25.62 -1.71
CA ASN A 132 -1.47 -24.53 -0.76
C ASN A 132 -0.15 -23.96 -0.18
N ASN A 133 0.99 -24.54 -0.55
CA ASN A 133 2.32 -24.10 -0.14
C ASN A 133 2.98 -23.30 -1.27
N ARG A 134 3.69 -22.25 -0.90
CA ARG A 134 4.41 -21.36 -1.79
C ARG A 134 5.79 -21.89 -2.20
N GLU A 135 6.44 -22.71 -1.36
CA GLU A 135 7.79 -23.23 -1.61
C GLU A 135 7.78 -24.59 -2.36
N GLY A 136 6.95 -24.69 -3.41
CA GLY A 136 6.82 -25.91 -4.21
C GLY A 136 6.16 -27.10 -3.48
N LEU A 137 6.55 -28.33 -3.85
CA LEU A 137 6.06 -29.58 -3.27
C LEU A 137 6.76 -29.92 -1.95
N GLN A 138 6.42 -29.23 -0.87
CA GLN A 138 6.93 -29.60 0.46
C GLN A 138 6.03 -30.63 1.14
N ILE A 139 6.57 -31.83 1.37
CA ILE A 139 5.87 -32.92 2.06
C ILE A 139 5.94 -32.73 3.60
N ALA A 140 6.88 -31.92 4.10
CA ALA A 140 7.24 -31.85 5.52
C ALA A 140 6.63 -30.67 6.31
N GLU A 141 6.11 -29.63 5.64
CA GLU A 141 5.43 -28.54 6.36
C GLU A 141 4.01 -28.95 6.72
N PHE A 142 3.63 -28.66 7.97
CA PHE A 142 2.30 -28.95 8.49
C PHE A 142 1.51 -27.64 8.59
N PRO A 143 0.33 -27.50 7.94
CA PRO A 143 -0.35 -28.44 7.04
C PRO A 143 -0.18 -28.06 5.54
N GLY A 144 0.87 -28.55 4.90
CA GLY A 144 1.03 -28.52 3.44
C GLY A 144 0.10 -29.54 2.76
N SER A 145 -0.63 -29.11 1.73
CA SER A 145 -1.53 -29.94 0.94
C SER A 145 -1.45 -29.65 -0.55
N PHE A 146 -1.48 -30.71 -1.36
CA PHE A 146 -1.33 -30.63 -2.81
C PHE A 146 -2.07 -31.78 -3.53
N THR A 147 -2.31 -31.56 -4.83
CA THR A 147 -2.94 -32.56 -5.70
C THR A 147 -1.90 -33.51 -6.30
N GLY A 148 -2.32 -34.69 -6.75
CA GLY A 148 -1.52 -35.46 -7.69
C GLY A 148 -1.34 -34.71 -9.02
N PRO A 149 -0.37 -35.10 -9.87
CA PRO A 149 -0.24 -34.55 -11.22
C PRO A 149 -1.54 -34.73 -12.01
N VAL A 150 -2.00 -33.63 -12.61
CA VAL A 150 -3.21 -33.59 -13.43
C VAL A 150 -2.81 -33.30 -14.87
N ALA A 151 -3.05 -34.26 -15.77
CA ALA A 151 -2.81 -34.06 -17.19
C ALA A 151 -3.70 -32.94 -17.73
N LEU A 152 -3.10 -31.80 -18.11
CA LEU A 152 -3.84 -30.64 -18.59
C LEU A 152 -4.64 -30.99 -19.87
N GLY A 153 -4.09 -31.87 -20.71
CA GLY A 153 -4.76 -32.43 -21.89
C GLY A 153 -5.99 -33.30 -21.63
N LYS A 154 -6.31 -33.62 -20.36
CA LYS A 154 -7.62 -34.22 -20.01
C LYS A 154 -8.75 -33.19 -20.10
N PHE A 155 -8.43 -31.92 -19.86
CA PHE A 155 -9.40 -30.81 -19.78
C PHE A 155 -9.28 -29.88 -20.98
N ALA A 156 -8.07 -29.67 -21.46
CA ALA A 156 -7.78 -29.07 -22.74
C ALA A 156 -7.88 -30.16 -23.82
N LYS A 157 -8.62 -29.92 -24.92
CA LYS A 157 -8.38 -30.69 -26.15
C LYS A 157 -7.01 -30.26 -26.73
N ASN A 158 -6.81 -30.36 -28.04
CA ASN A 158 -5.69 -29.65 -28.66
C ASN A 158 -5.83 -28.15 -28.41
N ILE A 159 -4.72 -27.48 -28.09
CA ILE A 159 -4.66 -26.03 -28.07
C ILE A 159 -4.46 -25.56 -29.51
N PRO A 160 -5.43 -24.83 -30.09
CA PRO A 160 -5.33 -24.37 -31.47
C PRO A 160 -4.21 -23.32 -31.62
N ALA A 161 -3.53 -23.35 -32.76
CA ALA A 161 -2.53 -22.35 -33.09
C ALA A 161 -3.15 -20.94 -33.14
N ARG A 162 -2.46 -19.97 -32.52
CA ARG A 162 -2.74 -18.53 -32.56
C ARG A 162 -4.15 -18.14 -32.11
N LYS A 163 -4.70 -18.88 -31.13
CA LYS A 163 -6.02 -18.60 -30.57
C LYS A 163 -6.05 -18.90 -29.08
N TRP A 164 -6.52 -17.93 -28.30
CA TRP A 164 -6.82 -18.12 -26.89
C TRP A 164 -7.91 -19.17 -26.68
N PHE A 165 -7.62 -20.13 -25.81
CA PHE A 165 -8.48 -21.24 -25.45
C PHE A 165 -8.57 -21.32 -23.92
N GLN A 166 -9.79 -21.25 -23.38
CA GLN A 166 -10.00 -21.36 -21.94
C GLN A 166 -10.10 -22.83 -21.53
N VAL A 167 -9.21 -23.25 -20.63
CA VAL A 167 -9.29 -24.55 -19.97
C VAL A 167 -10.04 -24.40 -18.66
N LYS A 168 -10.93 -25.36 -18.35
CA LYS A 168 -11.67 -25.42 -17.09
C LYS A 168 -11.45 -26.78 -16.44
N ILE A 169 -10.98 -26.76 -15.19
CA ILE A 169 -10.67 -27.92 -14.38
C ILE A 169 -11.65 -27.91 -13.20
N PRO A 170 -12.66 -28.81 -13.18
CA PRO A 170 -13.54 -28.95 -12.04
C PRO A 170 -12.73 -29.36 -10.82
N LEU A 171 -12.84 -28.60 -9.73
CA LEU A 171 -12.07 -28.84 -8.51
C LEU A 171 -12.40 -30.21 -7.89
N SER A 172 -13.60 -30.73 -8.14
CA SER A 172 -14.02 -32.08 -7.73
C SER A 172 -13.25 -33.22 -8.41
N GLN A 173 -12.53 -32.94 -9.51
CA GLN A 173 -11.68 -33.93 -10.18
C GLN A 173 -10.23 -33.90 -9.68
N LEU A 174 -9.87 -32.94 -8.82
CA LEU A 174 -8.54 -32.86 -8.22
C LEU A 174 -8.42 -33.89 -7.10
N GLN A 175 -7.48 -34.82 -7.24
CA GLN A 175 -7.20 -35.81 -6.22
C GLN A 175 -6.06 -35.34 -5.33
N THR A 176 -6.27 -35.36 -4.02
CA THR A 176 -5.21 -35.06 -3.04
C THR A 176 -4.11 -36.12 -3.11
N ALA A 177 -2.86 -35.70 -3.13
CA ALA A 177 -1.69 -36.58 -3.03
C ALA A 177 -0.87 -36.36 -1.73
N SER A 178 -1.23 -35.34 -0.94
CA SER A 178 -0.68 -35.06 0.39
C SER A 178 -1.41 -35.78 1.53
N ILE A 179 -0.85 -35.71 2.73
CA ILE A 179 -1.48 -36.22 3.97
C ILE A 179 -2.76 -35.41 4.30
N TYR A 180 -2.70 -34.09 4.17
CA TYR A 180 -3.86 -33.21 4.39
C TYR A 180 -4.69 -33.07 3.11
N PRO A 181 -6.04 -33.04 3.22
CA PRO A 181 -6.90 -32.75 2.08
C PRO A 181 -6.54 -31.42 1.42
N PHE A 182 -6.34 -31.45 0.11
CA PHE A 182 -6.13 -30.23 -0.66
C PHE A 182 -7.40 -29.37 -0.64
N GLN A 183 -7.23 -28.10 -0.26
CA GLN A 183 -8.29 -27.12 -0.15
C GLN A 183 -8.07 -26.01 -1.19
N PRO A 184 -8.81 -25.99 -2.32
CA PRO A 184 -8.63 -25.01 -3.38
C PRO A 184 -8.74 -23.55 -2.93
N GLN A 185 -9.52 -23.27 -1.89
CA GLN A 185 -9.64 -21.93 -1.33
C GLN A 185 -8.30 -21.36 -0.80
N HIS A 186 -7.35 -22.24 -0.49
CA HIS A 186 -6.03 -21.90 0.01
C HIS A 186 -4.93 -22.16 -1.02
N LEU A 187 -5.27 -22.30 -2.30
CA LEU A 187 -4.29 -22.45 -3.38
C LEU A 187 -3.30 -21.28 -3.36
N GLN A 188 -2.00 -21.60 -3.32
CA GLN A 188 -0.91 -20.63 -3.34
C GLN A 188 0.12 -20.89 -4.45
N ASN A 189 0.10 -22.07 -5.08
CA ASN A 189 1.05 -22.41 -6.12
C ASN A 189 0.42 -23.32 -7.19
N VAL A 190 0.63 -22.96 -8.46
CA VAL A 190 0.30 -23.75 -9.65
C VAL A 190 1.60 -24.18 -10.29
N ILE A 191 1.86 -25.49 -10.30
CA ILE A 191 3.13 -26.09 -10.70
C ILE A 191 2.92 -26.86 -12.00
N PHE A 192 3.50 -26.39 -13.10
CA PHE A 192 3.56 -27.09 -14.37
C PHE A 192 4.76 -28.03 -14.38
N LEU A 193 4.52 -29.27 -14.80
CA LEU A 193 5.52 -30.33 -14.82
C LEU A 193 5.68 -30.89 -16.23
N GLN A 194 6.86 -31.47 -16.45
CA GLN A 194 7.14 -32.23 -17.66
C GLN A 194 6.10 -33.34 -17.90
N GLY A 195 5.33 -33.18 -18.98
CA GLY A 195 4.47 -34.23 -19.54
C GLY A 195 5.25 -35.17 -20.47
N ARG A 196 4.67 -35.51 -21.64
CA ARG A 196 5.30 -36.40 -22.62
C ARG A 196 6.67 -35.88 -23.08
N ALA A 197 7.67 -36.78 -23.10
CA ALA A 197 9.03 -36.48 -23.52
C ALA A 197 9.28 -36.87 -24.99
N ASP A 198 9.09 -35.92 -25.90
CA ASP A 198 9.27 -36.10 -27.35
C ASP A 198 10.36 -35.21 -27.96
N GLY A 199 11.05 -34.43 -27.13
CA GLY A 199 12.14 -33.55 -27.52
C GLY A 199 11.74 -32.34 -28.37
N VAL A 200 10.45 -32.08 -28.57
CA VAL A 200 9.97 -30.91 -29.33
C VAL A 200 9.85 -29.70 -28.42
N ARG A 201 10.40 -28.56 -28.89
CA ARG A 201 10.29 -27.28 -28.19
C ARG A 201 8.91 -26.66 -28.43
N ARG A 202 8.24 -26.26 -27.36
CA ARG A 202 6.88 -25.70 -27.39
C ARG A 202 6.81 -24.42 -26.58
N THR A 203 5.86 -23.55 -26.93
CA THR A 203 5.55 -22.32 -26.21
C THR A 203 4.06 -22.25 -25.92
N LEU A 204 3.72 -21.94 -24.68
CA LEU A 204 2.37 -21.71 -24.19
C LEU A 204 2.34 -20.38 -23.44
N LEU A 205 1.40 -19.51 -23.80
CA LEU A 205 1.08 -18.33 -23.01
C LEU A 205 -0.05 -18.66 -22.06
N ILE A 206 0.05 -18.20 -20.83
CA ILE A 206 -0.88 -18.47 -19.73
C ILE A 206 -1.37 -17.12 -19.20
N ASP A 207 -2.69 -16.97 -19.10
CA ASP A 207 -3.32 -15.74 -18.61
C ASP A 207 -4.60 -16.04 -17.80
N GLU A 208 -5.02 -15.11 -16.95
CA GLU A 208 -6.23 -15.14 -16.13
C GLU A 208 -6.47 -16.52 -15.46
N ILE A 209 -5.56 -16.91 -14.56
CA ILE A 209 -5.75 -18.08 -13.70
C ILE A 209 -6.74 -17.69 -12.61
N ARG A 210 -7.90 -18.34 -12.62
CA ARG A 210 -9.03 -18.00 -11.74
C ARG A 210 -9.64 -19.22 -11.08
N VAL A 211 -10.25 -18.99 -9.92
CA VAL A 211 -11.16 -19.94 -9.27
C VAL A 211 -12.53 -19.28 -9.21
N ASP A 212 -13.52 -19.89 -9.86
CA ASP A 212 -14.85 -19.33 -10.02
C ASP A 212 -15.90 -20.47 -10.06
N ASP A 213 -17.17 -20.13 -9.79
CA ASP A 213 -18.28 -21.04 -10.03
C ASP A 213 -18.69 -21.10 -11.50
N GLU A 214 -19.24 -22.23 -11.94
CA GLU A 214 -19.99 -22.22 -13.20
C GLU A 214 -21.15 -21.25 -13.05
N SER A 215 -21.24 -20.25 -13.94
CA SER A 215 -22.34 -19.30 -13.91
C SER A 215 -23.66 -20.02 -14.23
N THR A 216 -24.36 -20.48 -13.19
CA THR A 216 -25.69 -21.10 -13.30
C THR A 216 -26.76 -20.10 -13.80
N ALA A 217 -26.46 -18.80 -13.75
CA ALA A 217 -27.37 -17.70 -14.07
C ALA A 217 -27.57 -17.39 -15.57
N GLU A 218 -26.85 -18.04 -16.48
CA GLU A 218 -26.91 -17.68 -17.91
C GLU A 218 -27.89 -18.49 -18.74
N LYS A 219 -28.52 -19.50 -18.13
CA LYS A 219 -29.72 -20.11 -18.71
C LYS A 219 -30.93 -19.29 -18.24
N LYS A 220 -31.32 -18.30 -19.07
CA LYS A 220 -32.66 -17.64 -19.13
C LYS A 220 -32.82 -16.22 -18.56
N THR A 221 -31.96 -15.24 -18.89
CA THR A 221 -32.46 -13.85 -18.99
C THR A 221 -31.85 -13.12 -20.18
N ALA A 222 -32.73 -12.62 -21.05
CA ALA A 222 -32.39 -11.80 -22.19
C ALA A 222 -32.14 -10.33 -21.77
N SER A 223 -31.13 -9.72 -22.39
CA SER A 223 -31.01 -8.30 -22.73
C SER A 223 -31.12 -7.23 -21.63
N THR A 224 -30.06 -7.08 -20.84
CA THR A 224 -29.41 -5.76 -20.74
C THR A 224 -27.90 -5.99 -20.84
N GLY A 225 -27.29 -5.53 -21.94
CA GLY A 225 -25.84 -5.56 -22.09
C GLY A 225 -25.16 -4.65 -21.08
N LEU A 226 -23.87 -4.86 -20.82
CA LEU A 226 -23.09 -3.94 -20.00
C LEU A 226 -23.06 -2.54 -20.65
N PRO A 227 -23.33 -1.46 -19.90
CA PRO A 227 -23.28 -0.12 -20.46
C PRO A 227 -21.82 0.33 -20.66
N ALA A 228 -21.58 1.09 -21.73
CA ALA A 228 -20.31 1.78 -21.92
C ALA A 228 -20.14 2.88 -20.85
N PRO A 229 -18.94 3.05 -20.28
CA PRO A 229 -18.64 4.15 -19.36
C PRO A 229 -18.95 5.52 -19.99
N GLN A 230 -19.51 6.41 -19.18
CA GLN A 230 -19.88 7.77 -19.57
C GLN A 230 -18.92 8.79 -18.99
N ASN A 231 -18.88 9.98 -19.59
CA ASN A 231 -18.02 11.10 -19.18
C ASN A 231 -16.54 10.70 -19.06
N VAL A 232 -16.05 9.90 -20.02
CA VAL A 232 -14.64 9.59 -20.10
C VAL A 232 -13.87 10.88 -20.43
N HIS A 233 -12.92 11.24 -19.59
CA HIS A 233 -12.06 12.40 -19.76
C HIS A 233 -10.62 12.03 -19.43
N ALA A 234 -9.67 12.77 -20.00
CA ALA A 234 -8.25 12.52 -19.88
C ALA A 234 -7.52 13.81 -19.48
N ILE A 235 -6.57 13.69 -18.55
CA ILE A 235 -5.77 14.80 -18.00
C ILE A 235 -4.30 14.47 -18.23
N GLY A 236 -3.60 15.33 -18.98
CA GLY A 236 -2.19 15.15 -19.28
C GLY A 236 -1.28 15.80 -18.25
N TYR A 237 -0.36 15.01 -17.69
CA TYR A 237 0.69 15.44 -16.76
C TYR A 237 2.07 15.39 -17.44
N ASP A 238 3.14 15.28 -16.66
CA ASP A 238 4.52 15.35 -17.13
C ASP A 238 4.96 14.12 -17.93
N ARG A 239 4.61 12.91 -17.47
CA ARG A 239 4.98 11.64 -18.11
C ARG A 239 3.81 10.68 -18.24
N HIS A 240 2.64 11.01 -17.68
CA HIS A 240 1.47 10.14 -17.72
C HIS A 240 0.20 10.92 -18.09
N VAL A 241 -0.81 10.19 -18.51
CA VAL A 241 -2.17 10.69 -18.66
C VAL A 241 -3.06 9.94 -17.69
N GLU A 242 -3.87 10.68 -16.96
CA GLU A 242 -4.90 10.10 -16.12
C GLU A 242 -6.23 10.10 -16.86
N VAL A 243 -6.87 8.93 -16.94
CA VAL A 243 -8.19 8.73 -17.56
C VAL A 243 -9.20 8.51 -16.45
N ARG A 244 -10.29 9.27 -16.46
CA ARG A 244 -11.36 9.21 -15.46
C ARG A 244 -12.71 9.02 -16.13
N TRP A 245 -13.67 8.38 -15.44
CA TRP A 245 -15.02 8.16 -15.94
C TRP A 245 -16.06 8.14 -14.82
N ASN A 246 -17.35 8.23 -15.17
CA ASN A 246 -18.42 8.04 -14.19
C ASN A 246 -18.51 6.57 -13.77
N ARG A 247 -18.77 6.34 -12.48
CA ARG A 247 -19.05 5.01 -11.94
C ARG A 247 -20.18 4.32 -12.73
N VAL A 248 -19.96 3.06 -13.10
CA VAL A 248 -21.00 2.19 -13.66
C VAL A 248 -21.56 1.31 -12.55
N GLU A 249 -22.85 1.49 -12.25
CA GLU A 249 -23.58 0.65 -11.30
C GLU A 249 -24.24 -0.52 -12.04
N ASN A 250 -23.51 -1.62 -12.14
CA ASN A 250 -24.04 -2.86 -12.72
C ASN A 250 -23.46 -4.06 -11.95
N PRO A 251 -24.30 -4.95 -11.40
CA PRO A 251 -23.82 -6.11 -10.62
C PRO A 251 -23.04 -7.12 -11.47
N LYS A 252 -23.14 -7.07 -12.80
CA LYS A 252 -22.35 -7.92 -13.72
C LYS A 252 -20.99 -7.31 -14.07
N LEU A 253 -20.72 -6.05 -13.72
CA LEU A 253 -19.44 -5.42 -13.98
C LEU A 253 -18.33 -6.12 -13.20
N ALA A 254 -17.40 -6.74 -13.90
CA ALA A 254 -16.21 -7.34 -13.31
C ALA A 254 -14.98 -6.45 -13.44
N ARG A 255 -14.88 -5.68 -14.53
CA ARG A 255 -13.72 -4.84 -14.83
C ARG A 255 -14.04 -3.75 -15.85
N TYR A 256 -13.27 -2.66 -15.81
CA TYR A 256 -13.13 -1.70 -16.89
C TYR A 256 -11.93 -2.08 -17.76
N LEU A 257 -12.04 -1.90 -19.07
CA LEU A 257 -10.97 -2.12 -20.04
C LEU A 257 -10.56 -0.78 -20.63
N ILE A 258 -9.27 -0.44 -20.56
CA ILE A 258 -8.74 0.83 -21.02
C ILE A 258 -8.02 0.61 -22.35
N TYR A 259 -8.42 1.39 -23.35
CA TYR A 259 -7.83 1.38 -24.68
C TYR A 259 -7.17 2.71 -24.97
N ARG A 260 -6.02 2.67 -25.64
CA ARG A 260 -5.25 3.84 -26.06
C ARG A 260 -4.99 3.83 -27.56
N SER A 261 -5.02 5.01 -28.15
CA SER A 261 -4.50 5.29 -29.49
C SER A 261 -3.50 6.43 -29.44
N LEU A 262 -2.30 6.23 -30.00
CA LEU A 262 -1.28 7.27 -30.16
C LEU A 262 -1.32 7.93 -31.55
N ASP A 263 -1.99 7.31 -32.52
CA ASP A 263 -2.14 7.80 -33.90
C ASP A 263 -3.55 8.33 -34.21
N GLY A 264 -4.48 8.22 -33.25
CA GLY A 264 -5.89 8.58 -33.38
C GLY A 264 -6.70 7.62 -34.24
N LYS A 265 -6.13 6.47 -34.66
CA LYS A 265 -6.76 5.50 -35.55
C LYS A 265 -6.99 4.16 -34.84
N GLU A 266 -5.91 3.51 -34.42
CA GLU A 266 -5.98 2.19 -33.81
C GLU A 266 -6.00 2.30 -32.29
N PHE A 267 -7.02 1.71 -31.65
CA PHE A 267 -7.14 1.64 -30.19
C PHE A 267 -6.71 0.27 -29.71
N LYS A 268 -5.63 0.22 -28.92
CA LYS A 268 -5.10 -1.01 -28.32
C LYS A 268 -5.41 -1.06 -26.83
N PRO A 269 -5.77 -2.22 -26.27
CA PRO A 269 -5.94 -2.36 -24.83
C PRO A 269 -4.59 -2.16 -24.13
N ILE A 270 -4.58 -1.40 -23.03
CA ILE A 270 -3.36 -1.09 -22.27
C ILE A 270 -3.44 -1.47 -20.79
N GLY A 271 -4.64 -1.74 -20.28
CA GLY A 271 -4.81 -2.21 -18.92
C GLY A 271 -6.28 -2.37 -18.55
N ILE A 272 -6.49 -2.80 -17.31
CA ILE A 272 -7.81 -2.93 -16.70
C ILE A 272 -7.91 -2.06 -15.46
N GLN A 273 -9.15 -1.81 -15.01
CA GLN A 273 -9.40 -1.26 -13.68
C GLN A 273 -10.57 -1.97 -13.00
N LEU A 274 -10.49 -2.16 -11.69
CA LEU A 274 -11.51 -2.85 -10.91
C LEU A 274 -12.68 -1.94 -10.53
N PRO A 275 -13.90 -2.49 -10.37
CA PRO A 275 -15.05 -1.75 -9.86
C PRO A 275 -14.74 -1.13 -8.49
N GLY A 276 -15.16 0.13 -8.30
CA GLY A 276 -14.80 0.93 -7.13
C GLY A 276 -13.78 2.01 -7.44
N THR A 277 -12.90 1.77 -8.43
CA THR A 277 -11.96 2.77 -8.94
C THR A 277 -12.35 3.17 -10.36
N ASN A 278 -12.58 4.47 -10.59
CA ASN A 278 -13.02 5.00 -11.89
C ASN A 278 -11.94 5.87 -12.54
N ARG A 279 -10.70 5.41 -12.41
CA ARG A 279 -9.47 6.11 -12.76
C ARG A 279 -8.44 5.12 -13.27
N TYR A 280 -7.65 5.51 -14.26
CA TYR A 280 -6.50 4.75 -14.74
C TYR A 280 -5.35 5.70 -15.06
N SER A 281 -4.13 5.34 -14.66
CA SER A 281 -2.91 6.11 -14.95
C SER A 281 -2.13 5.44 -16.07
N ASP A 282 -2.09 6.08 -17.24
CA ASP A 282 -1.30 5.61 -18.38
C ASP A 282 0.04 6.33 -18.47
N PHE A 283 1.13 5.62 -18.16
CA PHE A 283 2.47 6.18 -18.17
C PHE A 283 3.09 6.16 -19.58
N LEU A 284 3.23 7.35 -20.18
CA LEU A 284 3.74 7.57 -21.54
C LEU A 284 5.26 7.82 -21.59
N GLY A 285 5.90 8.07 -20.45
CA GLY A 285 7.36 8.13 -20.31
C GLY A 285 8.05 9.41 -20.80
N LYS A 286 7.33 10.34 -21.42
CA LYS A 286 7.88 11.64 -21.86
C LYS A 286 6.79 12.70 -22.04
N ALA A 287 7.19 13.98 -22.02
CA ALA A 287 6.32 15.09 -22.41
C ALA A 287 6.06 15.13 -23.92
N GLY A 288 5.02 15.88 -24.32
CA GLY A 288 4.67 16.11 -25.72
C GLY A 288 4.01 14.93 -26.42
N VAL A 289 3.55 13.91 -25.68
CA VAL A 289 2.86 12.75 -26.26
C VAL A 289 1.37 13.01 -26.23
N ALA A 290 0.75 13.08 -27.41
CA ALA A 290 -0.71 13.08 -27.55
C ALA A 290 -1.23 11.64 -27.52
N ALA A 291 -2.30 11.41 -26.75
CA ALA A 291 -2.95 10.13 -26.66
C ALA A 291 -4.47 10.27 -26.57
N GLN A 292 -5.17 9.33 -27.18
CA GLN A 292 -6.63 9.20 -27.09
C GLN A 292 -6.99 7.93 -26.33
N TYR A 293 -8.06 8.00 -25.54
CA TYR A 293 -8.49 6.92 -24.66
C TYR A 293 -9.97 6.60 -24.86
N LYS A 294 -10.28 5.31 -24.81
CA LYS A 294 -11.65 4.80 -24.70
C LYS A 294 -11.70 3.76 -23.58
N VAL A 295 -12.83 3.70 -22.91
CA VAL A 295 -13.06 2.73 -21.83
C VAL A 295 -14.26 1.87 -22.20
N ALA A 296 -14.19 0.58 -21.89
CA ALA A 296 -15.33 -0.33 -21.92
C ALA A 296 -15.51 -1.00 -20.57
N THR A 297 -16.65 -1.64 -20.37
CA THR A 297 -16.89 -2.54 -19.24
C THR A 297 -16.85 -3.98 -19.70
N SER A 298 -16.48 -4.89 -18.80
CA SER A 298 -16.52 -6.33 -19.06
C SER A 298 -17.04 -7.12 -17.85
N ASP A 299 -17.77 -8.21 -18.13
CA ASP A 299 -18.29 -9.14 -17.10
C ASP A 299 -17.27 -10.25 -16.78
N ARG A 300 -17.61 -11.11 -15.82
CA ARG A 300 -16.76 -12.27 -15.45
C ARG A 300 -16.59 -13.29 -16.58
N ASN A 301 -17.41 -13.21 -17.63
CA ASN A 301 -17.36 -14.06 -18.83
C ASN A 301 -16.70 -13.36 -20.03
N TYR A 302 -15.95 -12.26 -19.79
CA TYR A 302 -15.21 -11.51 -20.79
C TYR A 302 -16.07 -10.90 -21.91
N ARG A 303 -17.38 -10.78 -21.70
CA ARG A 303 -18.23 -10.01 -22.62
C ARG A 303 -17.99 -8.55 -22.38
N GLN A 304 -17.92 -7.79 -23.46
CA GLN A 304 -17.56 -6.38 -23.43
C GLN A 304 -18.74 -5.51 -23.84
N SER A 305 -18.87 -4.34 -23.22
CA SER A 305 -19.71 -3.25 -23.74
C SER A 305 -19.15 -2.68 -25.06
N PRO A 306 -19.91 -1.85 -25.78
CA PRO A 306 -19.30 -0.90 -26.72
C PRO A 306 -18.23 -0.03 -26.03
N LEU A 307 -17.26 0.46 -26.80
CA LEU A 307 -16.29 1.46 -26.33
C LEU A 307 -17.00 2.79 -26.04
N SER A 308 -16.53 3.53 -25.03
CA SER A 308 -16.96 4.90 -24.75
C SER A 308 -16.63 5.88 -25.88
N ALA A 309 -17.15 7.11 -25.76
CA ALA A 309 -16.58 8.24 -26.49
C ALA A 309 -15.08 8.40 -26.17
N ALA A 310 -14.31 8.87 -27.15
CA ALA A 310 -12.88 9.08 -26.99
C ALA A 310 -12.61 10.33 -26.14
N ALA A 311 -11.72 10.21 -25.17
CA ALA A 311 -11.08 11.33 -24.48
C ALA A 311 -9.68 11.54 -25.04
N SER A 312 -9.16 12.77 -25.03
CA SER A 312 -7.81 13.07 -25.52
C SER A 312 -7.07 13.94 -24.51
N ALA A 313 -5.78 13.70 -24.37
CA ALA A 313 -4.88 14.55 -23.59
C ALA A 313 -3.48 14.54 -24.21
N SER A 314 -2.61 15.43 -23.74
CA SER A 314 -1.20 15.42 -24.12
C SER A 314 -0.35 15.68 -22.90
N THR A 315 0.76 14.95 -22.77
CA THR A 315 1.74 15.22 -21.71
C THR A 315 2.51 16.51 -21.98
N ARG A 316 2.99 17.18 -20.94
CA ARG A 316 3.76 18.43 -21.04
C ARG A 316 4.78 18.51 -19.92
N GLU A 317 5.90 19.19 -20.12
CA GLU A 317 6.82 19.45 -18.99
C GLU A 317 6.09 20.21 -17.87
N MET A 318 6.31 19.77 -16.64
CA MET A 318 5.81 20.38 -15.42
C MET A 318 6.96 20.94 -14.60
N SER A 319 6.71 22.08 -13.97
CA SER A 319 7.58 22.64 -12.93
C SER A 319 7.57 21.77 -11.68
N ASP A 320 8.56 21.97 -10.82
CA ASP A 320 8.68 21.28 -9.53
C ASP A 320 7.43 21.48 -8.65
N ASP A 321 6.84 22.67 -8.64
CA ASP A 321 5.63 22.97 -7.87
C ASP A 321 4.39 22.23 -8.40
N GLU A 322 4.28 22.12 -9.73
CA GLU A 322 3.23 21.34 -10.38
C GLU A 322 3.43 19.83 -10.14
N LEU A 323 4.66 19.35 -10.19
CA LEU A 323 5.00 17.95 -9.89
C LEU A 323 4.64 17.59 -8.44
N LEU A 324 4.97 18.45 -7.48
CA LEU A 324 4.60 18.24 -6.07
C LEU A 324 3.09 18.24 -5.88
N THR A 325 2.37 19.13 -6.57
CA THR A 325 0.91 19.18 -6.52
C THR A 325 0.30 17.89 -7.06
N MET A 326 0.81 17.37 -8.19
CA MET A 326 0.42 16.07 -8.75
C MET A 326 0.72 14.90 -7.80
N LEU A 327 1.90 14.89 -7.17
CA LEU A 327 2.26 13.86 -6.19
C LEU A 327 1.33 13.88 -4.98
N GLN A 328 1.05 15.07 -4.42
CA GLN A 328 0.12 15.22 -3.32
C GLN A 328 -1.29 14.78 -3.71
N GLU A 329 -1.79 15.13 -4.90
CA GLU A 329 -3.13 14.72 -5.36
C GLU A 329 -3.23 13.20 -5.56
N ALA A 330 -2.23 12.60 -6.22
CA ALA A 330 -2.20 11.17 -6.47
C ALA A 330 -2.16 10.37 -5.16
N CYS A 331 -1.26 10.70 -4.23
CA CYS A 331 -1.23 10.05 -2.91
C CYS A 331 -2.50 10.33 -2.09
N PHE A 332 -3.11 11.51 -2.22
CA PHE A 332 -4.36 11.86 -1.54
C PHE A 332 -5.54 11.00 -1.99
N HIS A 333 -5.57 10.53 -3.24
CA HIS A 333 -6.64 9.65 -3.73
C HIS A 333 -6.79 8.37 -2.89
N TYR A 334 -5.71 7.82 -2.33
CA TYR A 334 -5.76 6.68 -1.41
C TYR A 334 -6.72 6.93 -0.24
N TYR A 335 -6.70 8.15 0.32
CA TYR A 335 -7.47 8.54 1.51
C TYR A 335 -8.83 9.16 1.17
N TRP A 336 -9.07 9.46 -0.11
CA TRP A 336 -10.33 10.04 -0.55
C TRP A 336 -11.24 8.99 -1.19
N GLU A 337 -10.83 8.41 -2.31
CA GLU A 337 -11.57 7.39 -3.04
C GLU A 337 -11.26 5.97 -2.53
N GLY A 338 -10.04 5.74 -2.04
CA GLY A 338 -9.63 4.46 -1.44
C GLY A 338 -10.05 4.27 0.02
N ALA A 339 -10.61 5.29 0.67
CA ALA A 339 -11.08 5.22 2.05
C ALA A 339 -12.23 4.20 2.21
N ASP A 340 -12.32 3.61 3.39
CA ASP A 340 -13.43 2.71 3.70
C ASP A 340 -14.78 3.46 3.57
N PRO A 341 -15.73 2.95 2.78
CA PRO A 341 -16.97 3.65 2.49
C PRO A 341 -17.95 3.70 3.67
N HIS A 342 -17.72 2.97 4.77
CA HIS A 342 -18.61 2.98 5.93
C HIS A 342 -18.14 3.98 6.98
N SER A 343 -16.86 3.94 7.32
CA SER A 343 -16.23 4.76 8.35
C SER A 343 -15.60 6.06 7.80
N GLY A 344 -15.20 6.07 6.53
CA GLY A 344 -14.36 7.13 5.95
C GLY A 344 -12.91 7.09 6.39
N MET A 345 -12.52 6.08 7.20
CA MET A 345 -11.18 5.85 7.72
C MET A 345 -10.25 5.30 6.61
N ALA A 346 -8.94 5.34 6.84
CA ALA A 346 -7.96 4.78 5.92
C ALA A 346 -7.88 3.26 6.08
N ARG A 347 -7.83 2.55 4.94
CA ARG A 347 -7.44 1.14 4.90
C ARG A 347 -5.95 1.00 5.19
N GLU A 348 -5.57 -0.16 5.72
CA GLU A 348 -4.17 -0.50 5.94
C GLU A 348 -3.37 -0.50 4.63
N ASN A 349 -3.87 -1.23 3.64
CA ASN A 349 -3.25 -1.35 2.33
C ASN A 349 -4.31 -1.56 1.23
N ILE A 350 -3.98 -1.13 0.01
CA ILE A 350 -4.80 -1.34 -1.18
C ILE A 350 -3.94 -1.94 -2.31
N PRO A 351 -4.32 -3.09 -2.89
CA PRO A 351 -5.34 -4.01 -2.38
C PRO A 351 -4.93 -4.65 -1.04
N GLY A 352 -5.94 -5.02 -0.25
CA GLY A 352 -5.82 -5.64 1.08
C GLY A 352 -7.12 -6.33 1.47
N ASP A 353 -7.34 -6.57 2.77
CA ASP A 353 -8.68 -6.88 3.28
C ASP A 353 -9.48 -5.58 3.39
N ASP A 354 -10.45 -5.41 2.50
CA ASP A 354 -11.25 -4.19 2.41
C ASP A 354 -12.03 -3.82 3.69
N ARG A 355 -12.17 -4.75 4.65
CA ARG A 355 -12.81 -4.50 5.96
C ARG A 355 -11.90 -3.77 6.93
N ILE A 356 -10.58 -3.93 6.80
CA ILE A 356 -9.61 -3.44 7.78
C ILE A 356 -9.37 -1.95 7.57
N VAL A 357 -9.65 -1.16 8.61
CA VAL A 357 -9.19 0.22 8.73
C VAL A 357 -8.11 0.31 9.81
N ALA A 358 -7.07 1.09 9.55
CA ALA A 358 -5.91 1.25 10.42
C ALA A 358 -5.92 2.62 11.11
N THR A 359 -5.80 2.63 12.43
CA THR A 359 -6.06 3.81 13.26
C THR A 359 -5.03 4.92 13.06
N GLY A 360 -3.73 4.65 13.10
CA GLY A 360 -2.71 5.68 12.91
C GLY A 360 -2.57 6.13 11.46
N ALA A 361 -2.65 5.20 10.50
CA ALA A 361 -2.76 5.54 9.07
C ALA A 361 -3.94 6.48 8.80
N SER A 362 -5.03 6.34 9.57
CA SER A 362 -6.15 7.25 9.48
C SER A 362 -5.92 8.61 10.13
N GLY A 363 -5.14 8.67 11.20
CA GLY A 363 -4.62 9.94 11.71
C GLY A 363 -3.86 10.72 10.63
N PHE A 364 -3.01 10.01 9.89
CA PHE A 364 -2.28 10.58 8.76
C PHE A 364 -3.22 11.01 7.63
N ALA A 365 -4.24 10.20 7.34
CA ALA A 365 -5.27 10.51 6.36
C ALA A 365 -6.08 11.78 6.70
N ILE A 366 -6.39 12.01 7.98
CA ILE A 366 -7.09 13.22 8.43
C ILE A 366 -6.22 14.46 8.19
N MET A 367 -4.90 14.37 8.38
CA MET A 367 -3.98 15.46 8.03
C MET A 367 -3.93 15.65 6.51
N ALA A 368 -3.87 14.57 5.73
CA ALA A 368 -3.94 14.64 4.26
C ALA A 368 -5.28 15.24 3.76
N LEU A 369 -6.38 15.05 4.49
CA LEU A 369 -7.68 15.68 4.21
C LEU A 369 -7.62 17.20 4.32
N MET A 370 -6.91 17.73 5.33
CA MET A 370 -6.68 19.17 5.43
C MET A 370 -5.91 19.69 4.22
N VAL A 371 -4.85 18.98 3.82
CA VAL A 371 -4.05 19.32 2.63
C VAL A 371 -4.92 19.28 1.37
N GLY A 372 -5.77 18.26 1.22
CA GLY A 372 -6.67 18.13 0.07
C GLY A 372 -7.67 19.28 -0.04
N VAL A 373 -8.14 19.82 1.09
CA VAL A 373 -8.97 21.04 1.10
C VAL A 373 -8.14 22.26 0.73
N ASP A 374 -6.96 22.44 1.33
CA ASP A 374 -6.13 23.63 1.13
C ASP A 374 -5.58 23.75 -0.30
N ARG A 375 -5.26 22.59 -0.90
CA ARG A 375 -4.82 22.47 -2.30
C ARG A 375 -5.96 22.45 -3.31
N GLY A 376 -7.22 22.39 -2.84
CA GLY A 376 -8.39 22.38 -3.72
C GLY A 376 -8.64 21.07 -4.46
N PHE A 377 -8.07 19.96 -4.00
CA PHE A 377 -8.40 18.62 -4.51
C PHE A 377 -9.84 18.24 -4.17
N ILE A 378 -10.32 18.73 -3.03
CA ILE A 378 -11.71 18.65 -2.58
C ILE A 378 -12.16 20.00 -2.01
N THR A 379 -13.46 20.21 -1.92
CA THR A 379 -14.01 21.40 -1.26
C THR A 379 -13.91 21.29 0.25
N ARG A 380 -13.97 22.43 0.95
CA ARG A 380 -14.02 22.47 2.42
C ARG A 380 -15.25 21.74 2.95
N GLU A 381 -16.39 21.87 2.28
CA GLU A 381 -17.62 21.16 2.61
C GLU A 381 -17.45 19.65 2.55
N GLN A 382 -16.81 19.13 1.49
CA GLN A 382 -16.47 17.71 1.35
C GLN A 382 -15.52 17.24 2.47
N GLY A 383 -14.54 18.07 2.84
CA GLY A 383 -13.63 17.81 3.96
C GLY A 383 -14.38 17.71 5.30
N VAL A 384 -15.27 18.67 5.59
CA VAL A 384 -16.09 18.68 6.81
C VAL A 384 -17.03 17.48 6.86
N GLU A 385 -17.64 17.11 5.74
CA GLU A 385 -18.51 15.92 5.65
C GLU A 385 -17.73 14.64 5.95
N ARG A 386 -16.55 14.48 5.33
CA ARG A 386 -15.69 13.31 5.56
C ARG A 386 -15.21 13.23 7.01
N LEU A 387 -14.74 14.34 7.57
CA LEU A 387 -14.29 14.37 8.97
C LEU A 387 -15.45 14.09 9.93
N THR A 388 -16.66 14.60 9.64
CA THR A 388 -17.86 14.31 10.43
C THR A 388 -18.16 12.81 10.45
N LYS A 389 -18.04 12.13 9.30
CA LYS A 389 -18.23 10.69 9.19
C LYS A 389 -17.20 9.91 10.01
N ILE A 390 -15.92 10.26 9.88
CA ILE A 390 -14.81 9.67 10.65
C ILE A 390 -15.07 9.82 12.15
N VAL A 391 -15.37 11.04 12.62
CA VAL A 391 -15.63 11.31 14.04
C VAL A 391 -16.87 10.54 14.54
N SER A 392 -17.94 10.45 13.75
CA SER A 392 -19.11 9.63 14.11
C SER A 392 -18.78 8.16 14.24
N PHE A 393 -17.95 7.61 13.35
CA PHE A 393 -17.47 6.24 13.47
C PHE A 393 -16.67 6.04 14.76
N LEU A 394 -15.68 6.90 15.02
CA LEU A 394 -14.80 6.82 16.19
C LEU A 394 -15.54 6.96 17.54
N GLU A 395 -16.62 7.76 17.58
CA GLU A 395 -17.50 7.88 18.75
C GLU A 395 -18.24 6.57 19.08
N SER A 396 -18.48 5.72 18.09
CA SER A 396 -19.16 4.43 18.23
C SER A 396 -18.23 3.22 18.27
N ALA A 397 -16.98 3.39 17.82
CA ALA A 397 -15.99 2.34 17.75
C ALA A 397 -15.60 1.81 19.13
N GLN A 398 -15.15 0.56 19.17
CA GLN A 398 -14.68 -0.08 20.39
C GLN A 398 -13.43 0.65 20.92
N ARG A 399 -13.46 0.99 22.22
CA ARG A 399 -12.36 1.68 22.92
C ARG A 399 -11.99 0.96 24.21
N TYR A 400 -10.76 1.18 24.63
CA TYR A 400 -10.12 0.52 25.76
C TYR A 400 -9.43 1.57 26.61
N HIS A 401 -10.08 2.02 27.68
CA HIS A 401 -9.63 3.19 28.43
C HIS A 401 -9.45 4.41 27.51
N GLY A 402 -10.42 4.63 26.63
CA GLY A 402 -10.40 5.68 25.62
C GLY A 402 -9.43 5.46 24.44
N VAL A 403 -8.60 4.43 24.44
CA VAL A 403 -7.67 4.14 23.34
C VAL A 403 -8.34 3.23 22.31
N TRP A 404 -8.11 3.48 21.01
CA TRP A 404 -8.59 2.61 19.93
C TRP A 404 -7.56 1.52 19.65
N SER A 405 -8.03 0.40 19.08
CA SER A 405 -7.13 -0.64 18.57
C SER A 405 -6.37 -0.20 17.34
N HIS A 406 -5.30 -0.92 17.00
CA HIS A 406 -4.56 -0.71 15.76
C HIS A 406 -5.50 -0.85 14.55
N TYR A 407 -6.24 -1.96 14.50
CA TYR A 407 -7.13 -2.30 13.40
C TYR A 407 -8.57 -2.49 13.86
N MET A 408 -9.49 -1.96 13.07
CA MET A 408 -10.92 -2.14 13.25
C MET A 408 -11.58 -2.60 11.96
N ASP A 409 -12.73 -3.24 12.08
CA ASP A 409 -13.64 -3.44 10.96
C ASP A 409 -14.33 -2.10 10.65
N GLY A 410 -14.08 -1.54 9.47
CA GLY A 410 -14.59 -0.23 9.05
C GLY A 410 -16.12 -0.14 8.99
N SER A 411 -16.83 -1.27 8.93
CA SER A 411 -18.29 -1.29 8.93
C SER A 411 -18.91 -1.36 10.33
N THR A 412 -18.17 -1.87 11.33
CA THR A 412 -18.71 -2.13 12.67
C THR A 412 -18.01 -1.40 13.80
N GLY A 413 -16.79 -0.90 13.59
CA GLY A 413 -15.95 -0.31 14.63
C GLY A 413 -15.41 -1.30 15.66
N LYS A 414 -15.55 -2.61 15.40
CA LYS A 414 -15.00 -3.66 16.27
C LYS A 414 -13.52 -3.89 16.00
N THR A 415 -12.74 -4.11 17.05
CA THR A 415 -11.32 -4.45 16.93
C THR A 415 -11.11 -5.73 16.15
N MET A 416 -10.08 -5.72 15.29
CA MET A 416 -9.61 -6.87 14.53
C MET A 416 -8.19 -7.23 14.97
N PRO A 417 -7.96 -8.38 15.63
CA PRO A 417 -6.63 -8.78 16.10
C PRO A 417 -5.76 -9.33 14.96
N VAL A 418 -5.33 -8.45 14.07
CA VAL A 418 -4.60 -8.78 12.83
C VAL A 418 -3.15 -9.18 13.11
N PHE A 419 -2.47 -8.52 14.06
CA PHE A 419 -1.10 -8.84 14.47
C PHE A 419 -1.00 -9.99 15.48
N GLY A 420 -2.10 -10.70 15.68
CA GLY A 420 -2.16 -11.87 16.54
C GLY A 420 -3.10 -11.68 17.71
N MET A 421 -3.38 -12.78 18.42
CA MET A 421 -4.46 -12.84 19.39
C MET A 421 -4.29 -11.96 20.64
N PHE A 422 -3.07 -11.48 20.91
CA PHE A 422 -2.75 -10.62 22.04
C PHE A 422 -2.99 -9.14 21.75
N ASP A 423 -2.95 -8.73 20.48
CA ASP A 423 -3.24 -7.37 20.05
C ASP A 423 -4.73 -7.23 19.68
N ASP A 424 -5.59 -7.40 20.69
CA ASP A 424 -7.05 -7.35 20.56
C ASP A 424 -7.67 -6.22 21.39
N GLY A 425 -6.84 -5.25 21.75
CA GLY A 425 -7.13 -4.17 22.69
C GLY A 425 -6.72 -2.81 22.15
N GLY A 426 -6.39 -1.88 23.03
CA GLY A 426 -5.95 -0.55 22.62
C GLY A 426 -4.48 -0.54 22.22
N ASP A 427 -4.20 0.16 21.12
CA ASP A 427 -2.85 0.52 20.67
C ASP A 427 -2.67 2.03 20.88
N LEU A 428 -1.80 2.38 21.84
CA LEU A 428 -1.57 3.76 22.25
C LEU A 428 -0.78 4.55 21.19
N VAL A 429 0.11 3.90 20.44
CA VAL A 429 0.92 4.55 19.40
C VAL A 429 0.02 4.93 18.24
N GLU A 430 -0.79 4.00 17.75
CA GLU A 430 -1.75 4.26 16.67
C GLU A 430 -2.81 5.29 17.10
N THR A 431 -3.28 5.22 18.35
CA THR A 431 -4.17 6.25 18.92
C THR A 431 -3.50 7.62 18.97
N SER A 432 -2.19 7.70 19.23
CA SER A 432 -1.46 8.97 19.21
C SER A 432 -1.31 9.54 17.80
N PHE A 433 -1.10 8.69 16.80
CA PHE A 433 -1.11 9.10 15.40
C PHE A 433 -2.50 9.59 14.96
N LEU A 434 -3.56 8.90 15.37
CA LEU A 434 -4.95 9.36 15.18
C LEU A 434 -5.19 10.73 15.82
N MET A 435 -4.85 10.88 17.10
CA MET A 435 -5.06 12.12 17.84
C MET A 435 -4.23 13.27 17.29
N GLN A 436 -3.03 13.01 16.79
CA GLN A 436 -2.24 14.01 16.09
C GLN A 436 -3.01 14.61 14.89
N GLY A 437 -3.64 13.77 14.07
CA GLY A 437 -4.46 14.25 12.95
C GLY A 437 -5.77 14.92 13.39
N LEU A 438 -6.47 14.36 14.37
CA LEU A 438 -7.70 14.94 14.91
C LEU A 438 -7.45 16.33 15.52
N LEU A 439 -6.39 16.52 16.29
CA LEU A 439 -6.05 17.82 16.88
C LEU A 439 -5.61 18.84 15.82
N ALA A 440 -4.87 18.44 14.79
CA ALA A 440 -4.54 19.32 13.67
C ALA A 440 -5.82 19.78 12.92
N SER A 441 -6.70 18.83 12.59
CA SER A 441 -7.95 19.12 11.88
C SER A 441 -8.97 19.90 12.72
N ARG A 442 -9.01 19.69 14.05
CA ARG A 442 -9.80 20.49 15.00
C ARG A 442 -9.51 21.97 14.86
N GLN A 443 -8.24 22.34 14.67
CA GLN A 443 -7.82 23.72 14.48
C GLN A 443 -8.05 24.24 13.06
N TYR A 444 -7.92 23.38 12.05
CA TYR A 444 -8.17 23.76 10.66
C TYR A 444 -9.66 24.00 10.37
N PHE A 445 -10.55 23.16 10.90
CA PHE A 445 -12.01 23.23 10.76
C PHE A 445 -12.69 23.93 11.95
N ARG A 446 -12.22 25.15 12.28
CA ARG A 446 -12.73 25.97 13.39
C ARG A 446 -13.60 27.17 12.96
N GLY A 447 -14.17 27.12 11.75
CA GLY A 447 -15.00 28.19 11.19
C GLY A 447 -16.28 28.44 11.99
N SER A 448 -16.97 29.56 11.72
CA SER A 448 -18.17 29.97 12.46
C SER A 448 -19.43 29.12 12.18
N LYS A 449 -19.39 28.20 11.20
CA LYS A 449 -20.51 27.30 10.89
C LYS A 449 -20.69 26.27 12.01
N GLU A 450 -21.93 25.95 12.34
CA GLU A 450 -22.25 24.99 13.41
C GLU A 450 -21.68 23.58 13.14
N THR A 451 -21.55 23.16 11.89
CA THR A 451 -20.92 21.88 11.54
C THR A 451 -19.46 21.80 11.97
N GLU A 452 -18.70 22.88 11.78
CA GLU A 452 -17.30 23.01 12.19
C GLU A 452 -17.18 23.17 13.72
N GLN A 453 -18.04 23.98 14.35
CA GLN A 453 -18.09 24.12 15.80
C GLN A 453 -18.46 22.79 16.51
N SER A 454 -19.37 22.02 15.91
CA SER A 454 -19.73 20.68 16.40
C SER A 454 -18.55 19.72 16.30
N LEU A 455 -17.86 19.68 15.15
CA LEU A 455 -16.63 18.89 14.98
C LEU A 455 -15.58 19.23 16.04
N TYR A 456 -15.33 20.52 16.27
CA TYR A 456 -14.39 20.96 17.30
C TYR A 456 -14.74 20.35 18.66
N ARG A 457 -16.00 20.47 19.11
CA ARG A 457 -16.45 19.94 20.40
C ARG A 457 -16.38 18.42 20.47
N ARG A 458 -16.74 17.72 19.39
CA ARG A 458 -16.72 16.25 19.32
C ARG A 458 -15.30 15.72 19.38
N ILE A 459 -14.38 16.32 18.63
CA ILE A 459 -12.96 15.96 18.66
C ILE A 459 -12.38 16.23 20.05
N SER A 460 -12.68 17.38 20.68
CA SER A 460 -12.24 17.65 22.04
C SER A 460 -12.71 16.58 23.03
N ARG A 461 -13.96 16.12 22.95
CA ARG A 461 -14.45 15.04 23.82
C ARG A 461 -13.74 13.71 23.57
N LEU A 462 -13.46 13.38 22.31
CA LEU A 462 -12.69 12.17 21.98
C LEU A 462 -11.27 12.24 22.54
N TRP A 463 -10.60 13.38 22.39
CA TRP A 463 -9.28 13.67 22.93
C TRP A 463 -9.23 13.59 24.47
N GLU A 464 -10.16 14.28 25.13
CA GLU A 464 -10.27 14.34 26.60
C GLU A 464 -10.65 13.00 27.25
N SER A 465 -11.12 12.03 26.47
CA SER A 465 -11.48 10.70 26.98
C SER A 465 -10.39 9.65 26.78
N VAL A 466 -9.24 9.98 26.15
CA VAL A 466 -8.11 9.05 26.06
C VAL A 466 -7.39 9.01 27.41
N GLU A 467 -7.42 7.87 28.09
CA GLU A 467 -6.80 7.67 29.41
C GLU A 467 -5.31 7.34 29.25
N TRP A 468 -4.48 8.33 28.88
CA TRP A 468 -3.03 8.11 28.70
C TRP A 468 -2.35 7.63 29.98
N ASP A 469 -2.85 8.08 31.13
CA ASP A 469 -2.40 7.67 32.46
C ASP A 469 -2.76 6.22 32.80
N TRP A 470 -3.74 5.59 32.15
CA TRP A 470 -3.98 4.14 32.26
C TRP A 470 -2.82 3.35 31.64
N TYR A 471 -2.30 3.81 30.51
CA TYR A 471 -1.25 3.13 29.73
C TYR A 471 0.16 3.23 30.34
N ARG A 472 0.26 3.62 31.60
CA ARG A 472 1.49 3.46 32.37
C ARG A 472 1.60 2.12 33.10
N GLU A 473 0.62 1.22 32.97
CA GLU A 473 0.51 -0.07 33.68
C GLU A 473 0.29 0.05 35.20
N THR A 474 1.19 0.72 35.93
CA THR A 474 1.07 0.95 37.38
C THR A 474 1.42 2.40 37.78
N PRO A 475 0.93 2.90 38.93
CA PRO A 475 1.27 4.23 39.43
C PRO A 475 2.78 4.49 39.62
N GLU A 476 3.59 3.44 39.77
CA GLU A 476 5.05 3.51 39.97
C GLU A 476 5.84 3.48 38.65
N SER A 477 5.24 3.03 37.54
CA SER A 477 5.91 2.97 36.25
C SER A 477 6.33 4.36 35.77
N GLY A 478 7.52 4.45 35.17
CA GLY A 478 8.03 5.64 34.48
C GLY A 478 7.86 5.60 32.96
N ASN A 479 7.16 4.60 32.42
CA ASN A 479 6.98 4.35 30.99
C ASN A 479 5.50 4.37 30.60
N LEU A 480 5.23 4.77 29.35
CA LEU A 480 4.00 4.37 28.65
C LEU A 480 4.21 3.00 28.00
N TYR A 481 3.12 2.24 27.86
CA TYR A 481 3.10 0.96 27.18
C TYR A 481 2.28 1.04 25.90
N TRP A 482 2.72 0.30 24.90
CA TRP A 482 2.13 0.32 23.57
C TRP A 482 0.70 -0.25 23.58
N HIS A 483 0.50 -1.39 24.24
CA HIS A 483 -0.75 -2.16 24.14
C HIS A 483 -1.38 -2.44 25.49
N TRP A 484 -2.71 -2.47 25.51
CA TRP A 484 -3.48 -3.06 26.61
C TRP A 484 -4.66 -3.87 26.05
N SER A 485 -4.79 -5.11 26.48
CA SER A 485 -5.84 -6.04 26.06
C SER A 485 -6.93 -6.20 27.13
N PRO A 486 -8.22 -6.22 26.76
CA PRO A 486 -9.29 -6.58 27.70
C PRO A 486 -9.24 -8.05 28.15
N ARG A 487 -8.61 -8.95 27.36
CA ARG A 487 -8.52 -10.39 27.66
C ARG A 487 -7.18 -10.77 28.27
N TRP A 488 -6.12 -10.06 27.88
CA TRP A 488 -4.73 -10.41 28.19
C TRP A 488 -3.99 -9.32 28.98
N ALA A 489 -4.68 -8.24 29.36
CA ALA A 489 -4.10 -7.09 30.04
C ALA A 489 -2.81 -6.61 29.33
N TRP A 490 -1.67 -6.66 30.03
CA TRP A 490 -0.39 -6.17 29.53
C TRP A 490 0.48 -7.26 28.89
N GLN A 491 -0.09 -8.36 28.39
CA GLN A 491 0.67 -9.53 27.90
C GLN A 491 1.74 -9.21 26.84
N ILE A 492 1.50 -8.25 25.94
CA ILE A 492 2.52 -7.81 24.96
C ILE A 492 3.69 -7.11 25.67
N HIS A 493 3.40 -6.40 26.77
CA HIS A 493 4.36 -5.76 27.69
C HIS A 493 5.44 -4.92 27.02
N HIS A 494 5.08 -4.18 25.97
CA HIS A 494 6.02 -3.40 25.18
C HIS A 494 6.09 -1.95 25.69
N PRO A 495 7.16 -1.55 26.41
CA PRO A 495 7.33 -0.17 26.87
C PRO A 495 7.73 0.72 25.69
N LEU A 496 7.21 1.93 25.66
CA LEU A 496 7.53 2.89 24.61
C LEU A 496 8.85 3.59 24.96
N ILE A 497 9.92 3.26 24.23
CA ILE A 497 11.28 3.75 24.50
C ILE A 497 11.86 4.26 23.18
N GLY A 498 12.18 5.55 23.14
CA GLY A 498 12.82 6.19 21.99
C GLY A 498 14.31 5.91 21.94
N PHE A 499 15.05 6.26 20.89
CA PHE A 499 14.55 6.93 19.70
C PHE A 499 13.90 5.94 18.74
N ASN A 500 12.62 6.15 18.45
CA ASN A 500 11.82 5.46 17.44
C ASN A 500 10.65 6.36 16.99
N GLU A 501 9.59 5.82 16.41
CA GLU A 501 8.44 6.57 15.91
C GLU A 501 7.49 7.15 16.96
N THR A 502 7.69 6.84 18.26
CA THR A 502 6.65 6.98 19.30
C THR A 502 6.72 8.27 20.13
N MET A 503 7.50 9.27 19.70
CA MET A 503 7.64 10.53 20.44
C MET A 503 6.29 11.21 20.67
N ILE A 504 5.46 11.31 19.63
CA ILE A 504 4.15 11.96 19.70
C ILE A 504 3.22 11.29 20.73
N THR A 505 3.40 10.00 21.00
CA THR A 505 2.66 9.28 22.02
C THR A 505 2.93 9.84 23.42
N TYR A 506 4.21 10.10 23.74
CA TYR A 506 4.58 10.76 24.99
C TYR A 506 4.15 12.23 25.02
N LEU A 507 4.36 12.97 23.93
CA LEU A 507 3.98 14.38 23.86
C LEU A 507 2.47 14.57 24.09
N LEU A 508 1.64 13.75 23.46
CA LEU A 508 0.19 13.77 23.67
C LEU A 508 -0.20 13.28 25.07
N GLY A 509 0.42 12.22 25.57
CA GLY A 509 0.20 11.78 26.95
C GLY A 509 0.48 12.87 27.99
N ILE A 510 1.52 13.69 27.78
CA ILE A 510 1.83 14.83 28.66
C ILE A 510 0.87 15.99 28.41
N ALA A 511 0.45 16.23 27.16
CA ALA A 511 -0.45 17.31 26.78
C ALA A 511 -1.91 17.10 27.20
N SER A 512 -2.34 15.86 27.49
CA SER A 512 -3.72 15.57 27.86
C SER A 512 -4.21 16.47 29.01
N PRO A 513 -5.40 17.10 28.88
CA PRO A 513 -5.93 17.99 29.91
C PRO A 513 -6.65 17.24 31.05
N THR A 514 -6.97 15.96 30.86
CA THR A 514 -7.80 15.15 31.77
C THR A 514 -7.07 13.94 32.33
N HIS A 515 -6.29 13.27 31.48
CA HIS A 515 -5.60 12.01 31.78
C HIS A 515 -4.10 12.14 31.49
N ALA A 516 -3.47 13.17 32.07
CA ALA A 516 -2.08 13.50 31.78
C ALA A 516 -1.10 12.56 32.49
N VAL A 517 -0.02 12.18 31.81
CA VAL A 517 1.17 11.66 32.49
C VAL A 517 2.12 12.80 32.93
N PRO A 518 2.99 12.57 33.94
CA PRO A 518 4.00 13.55 34.34
C PRO A 518 4.93 13.91 33.19
N ALA A 519 5.36 15.18 33.09
CA ALA A 519 6.30 15.60 32.04
C ALA A 519 7.66 14.89 32.14
N SER A 520 8.02 14.41 33.34
CA SER A 520 9.21 13.59 33.54
C SER A 520 9.21 12.30 32.73
N PHE A 521 8.04 11.81 32.27
CA PHE A 521 7.94 10.61 31.42
C PHE A 521 8.67 10.75 30.09
N TYR A 522 8.83 11.99 29.60
CA TYR A 522 9.69 12.25 28.45
C TYR A 522 11.13 11.74 28.70
N TYR A 523 11.60 11.80 29.94
CA TYR A 523 12.95 11.42 30.32
C TYR A 523 13.07 10.09 31.06
N THR A 524 12.04 9.66 31.78
CA THR A 524 12.05 8.36 32.46
C THR A 524 11.65 7.23 31.52
N GLY A 525 10.79 7.51 30.54
CA GLY A 525 10.32 6.53 29.57
C GLY A 525 10.95 6.73 28.20
N TRP A 526 10.48 7.74 27.45
CA TRP A 526 10.91 7.99 26.07
C TRP A 526 12.44 8.08 25.92
N ALA A 527 13.08 8.98 26.66
CA ALA A 527 14.53 9.12 26.73
C ALA A 527 15.11 8.43 27.98
N GLY A 528 14.48 7.34 28.44
CA GLY A 528 14.87 6.59 29.63
C GLY A 528 16.34 6.14 29.60
N GLN A 529 16.99 6.16 30.75
CA GLN A 529 18.42 5.84 30.92
C GLN A 529 18.64 4.57 31.77
N ASP A 530 17.57 3.85 32.10
CA ASP A 530 17.66 2.62 32.87
C ASP A 530 18.09 1.43 31.99
N GLU A 531 18.57 0.36 32.63
CA GLU A 531 19.08 -0.83 31.94
C GLU A 531 18.04 -1.48 30.99
N ARG A 532 16.73 -1.30 31.24
CA ARG A 532 15.68 -1.79 30.33
C ARG A 532 15.69 -0.98 29.04
N ALA A 533 15.79 0.35 29.13
CA ALA A 533 15.85 1.24 27.98
C ALA A 533 17.10 1.03 27.13
N LEU A 534 18.26 0.85 27.76
CA LEU A 534 19.50 0.53 27.04
C LEU A 534 19.35 -0.79 26.27
N ARG A 535 18.92 -1.87 26.96
CA ARG A 535 18.72 -3.19 26.35
C ARG A 535 17.68 -3.18 25.23
N TYR A 536 16.62 -2.39 25.39
CA TYR A 536 15.59 -2.24 24.36
C TYR A 536 16.20 -1.70 23.06
N ARG A 537 16.95 -0.59 23.15
CA ARG A 537 17.57 0.06 21.98
C ARG A 537 18.62 -0.83 21.33
N SER A 538 19.50 -1.44 22.13
CA SER A 538 20.52 -2.35 21.61
C SER A 538 19.90 -3.61 21.02
N GLY A 539 18.76 -4.05 21.55
CA GLY A 539 18.07 -5.27 21.12
C GLY A 539 17.53 -5.19 19.70
N TRP A 540 16.85 -4.10 19.33
CA TRP A 540 16.30 -3.97 17.97
C TRP A 540 17.34 -3.49 16.95
N SER A 541 18.32 -2.67 17.36
CA SER A 541 19.31 -2.10 16.45
C SER A 541 20.57 -2.95 16.27
N SER A 542 20.85 -3.85 17.21
CA SER A 542 22.14 -4.54 17.34
C SER A 542 23.35 -3.59 17.47
N SER A 543 23.12 -2.33 17.89
CA SER A 543 24.13 -1.28 18.05
C SER A 543 24.19 -0.79 19.49
N ALA A 544 25.37 -0.40 19.95
CA ALA A 544 25.54 0.34 21.20
C ALA A 544 25.42 1.86 21.00
N ASP A 545 25.66 2.37 19.79
CA ASP A 545 25.53 3.81 19.52
C ASP A 545 24.08 4.27 19.75
N GLY A 546 23.89 5.31 20.56
CA GLY A 546 22.57 5.86 20.87
C GLY A 546 21.74 5.04 21.87
N ASP A 547 22.30 4.02 22.51
CA ASP A 547 21.63 3.21 23.55
C ASP A 547 21.27 4.03 24.81
N HIS A 548 21.96 5.14 25.05
CA HIS A 548 21.64 6.14 26.08
C HIS A 548 20.72 7.25 25.54
N TYR A 549 19.96 6.98 24.48
CA TYR A 549 19.12 7.95 23.74
C TYR A 549 19.93 9.01 22.97
N GLY A 550 20.80 9.73 23.67
CA GLY A 550 21.86 10.52 23.05
C GLY A 550 22.87 9.62 22.35
N ASN A 551 23.25 10.00 21.14
CA ASN A 551 24.19 9.28 20.29
C ASN A 551 25.55 9.98 20.29
N GLY A 552 25.65 11.15 19.68
CA GLY A 552 26.85 11.98 19.63
C GLY A 552 27.91 11.54 18.60
N HIS A 553 27.73 10.40 17.92
CA HIS A 553 28.64 9.90 16.88
C HIS A 553 28.47 10.66 15.56
N THR A 554 29.38 10.40 14.62
CA THR A 554 29.39 10.99 13.28
C THR A 554 29.38 9.88 12.23
N TYR A 555 28.38 9.91 11.35
CA TYR A 555 28.21 8.95 10.25
C TYR A 555 28.28 9.71 8.93
N TYR A 556 29.11 9.26 7.99
CA TYR A 556 29.31 9.94 6.69
C TYR A 556 29.66 11.44 6.82
N GLY A 557 30.38 11.81 7.89
CA GLY A 557 30.72 13.20 8.22
C GLY A 557 29.57 14.02 8.83
N ILE A 558 28.43 13.41 9.14
CA ILE A 558 27.25 14.05 9.71
C ILE A 558 27.11 13.63 11.18
N LYS A 559 27.09 14.62 12.08
CA LYS A 559 26.92 14.37 13.51
C LYS A 559 25.45 14.04 13.83
N LEU A 560 25.22 12.99 14.60
CA LEU A 560 23.89 12.62 15.09
C LEU A 560 23.81 12.83 16.59
N ASP A 561 22.95 13.73 17.06
CA ASP A 561 22.83 14.03 18.49
C ASP A 561 21.98 12.99 19.22
N VAL A 562 20.85 12.59 18.60
CA VAL A 562 19.90 11.58 19.11
C VAL A 562 19.55 10.60 18.00
N GLY A 563 19.48 9.31 18.33
CA GLY A 563 19.11 8.25 17.39
C GLY A 563 19.89 6.98 17.66
N VAL A 564 19.24 5.82 17.56
CA VAL A 564 19.91 4.54 17.77
C VAL A 564 20.65 4.14 16.50
N GLY A 565 21.90 3.71 16.63
CA GLY A 565 22.79 3.48 15.47
C GLY A 565 22.88 4.74 14.62
N ASN A 566 22.64 4.58 13.32
CA ASN A 566 22.66 5.68 12.36
C ASN A 566 21.27 6.34 12.13
N GLY A 567 20.33 6.13 13.05
CA GLY A 567 19.01 6.80 13.06
C GLY A 567 17.82 5.88 12.79
N GLY A 568 18.05 4.61 12.43
CA GLY A 568 16.99 3.63 12.18
C GLY A 568 16.20 3.86 10.87
N PRO A 569 15.03 3.23 10.74
CA PRO A 569 14.14 3.45 9.61
C PRO A 569 13.69 4.91 9.50
N LEU A 570 13.68 5.46 8.28
CA LEU A 570 13.51 6.91 8.10
C LEU A 570 12.13 7.44 8.54
N PHE A 571 11.10 6.58 8.59
CA PHE A 571 9.77 6.94 9.10
C PHE A 571 9.76 7.39 10.57
N PHE A 572 10.81 7.08 11.34
CA PHE A 572 11.00 7.62 12.69
C PHE A 572 11.03 9.15 12.70
N THR A 573 11.48 9.76 11.60
CA THR A 573 11.49 11.23 11.40
C THR A 573 10.20 11.78 10.77
N HIS A 574 9.23 10.92 10.47
CA HIS A 574 7.99 11.30 9.79
C HIS A 574 6.80 11.27 10.75
N TYR A 575 6.43 10.10 11.28
CA TYR A 575 5.11 9.87 11.87
C TYR A 575 4.81 10.77 13.08
N SER A 576 5.78 10.90 13.99
CA SER A 576 5.67 11.81 15.14
C SER A 576 5.75 13.29 14.79
N PHE A 577 6.13 13.63 13.56
CA PHE A 577 6.47 14.98 13.12
C PHE A 577 5.61 15.45 11.94
N MET A 578 4.50 14.76 11.65
CA MET A 578 3.53 15.19 10.65
C MET A 578 2.70 16.36 11.14
N GLY A 579 2.23 16.28 12.39
CA GLY A 579 1.52 17.34 13.09
C GLY A 579 2.45 18.13 14.00
N PHE A 580 3.23 17.47 14.85
CA PHE A 580 4.15 18.19 15.74
C PHE A 580 5.30 18.83 14.97
N ASP A 581 5.55 20.11 15.20
CA ASP A 581 6.60 20.86 14.52
C ASP A 581 7.97 20.63 15.19
N PRO A 582 8.89 19.90 14.53
CA PRO A 582 10.20 19.58 15.12
C PRO A 582 11.11 20.80 15.28
N HIS A 583 10.80 21.96 14.68
CA HIS A 583 11.54 23.21 14.92
C HIS A 583 11.26 23.78 16.32
N SER A 584 10.11 23.45 16.90
CA SER A 584 9.64 24.04 18.15
C SER A 584 10.21 23.36 19.40
N PHE A 585 11.01 22.30 19.23
CA PHE A 585 11.38 21.43 20.32
C PHE A 585 12.87 21.08 20.33
N ARG A 586 13.47 21.26 21.49
CA ARG A 586 14.78 20.73 21.87
C ARG A 586 14.69 20.16 23.28
N ASP A 587 15.48 19.15 23.53
CA ASP A 587 15.64 18.55 24.86
C ASP A 587 17.10 18.69 25.32
N ARG A 588 17.50 17.94 26.35
CA ARG A 588 18.89 17.95 26.85
C ARG A 588 19.88 17.15 26.00
N PHE A 589 19.42 16.40 25.00
CA PHE A 589 20.27 15.54 24.18
C PHE A 589 20.55 16.14 22.80
N THR A 590 19.65 16.97 22.28
CA THR A 590 19.78 17.68 21.00
C THR A 590 20.48 19.03 21.17
N ALA A 591 21.49 19.33 20.36
CA ALA A 591 22.23 20.60 20.46
C ALA A 591 21.45 21.80 19.90
N SER A 592 20.54 21.56 18.93
CA SER A 592 19.70 22.58 18.29
C SER A 592 18.22 22.30 18.51
N THR A 593 17.60 21.55 17.60
CA THR A 593 16.19 21.14 17.63
C THR A 593 16.06 19.74 17.04
N TYR A 594 14.91 19.10 17.22
CA TYR A 594 14.61 17.85 16.55
C TYR A 594 14.56 17.99 15.02
N PHE A 595 14.30 19.19 14.49
CA PHE A 595 14.34 19.39 13.03
C PHE A 595 15.75 19.15 12.48
N GLU A 596 16.78 19.71 13.10
CA GLU A 596 18.17 19.48 12.69
C GLU A 596 18.60 18.02 12.89
N ASN A 597 18.19 17.40 14.00
CA ASN A 597 18.49 15.99 14.25
C ASN A 597 17.84 15.07 13.19
N ASN A 598 16.56 15.29 12.90
CA ASN A 598 15.81 14.54 11.88
C ASN A 598 16.40 14.76 10.48
N ARG A 599 16.84 15.99 10.17
CA ARG A 599 17.56 16.30 8.93
C ARG A 599 18.87 15.52 8.83
N ASN A 600 19.62 15.42 9.92
CA ASN A 600 20.85 14.63 9.94
C ASN A 600 20.57 13.14 9.74
N ILE A 601 19.51 12.58 10.32
CA ILE A 601 19.07 11.19 10.05
C ILE A 601 18.75 10.99 8.56
N ALA A 602 18.01 11.91 7.93
CA ALA A 602 17.69 11.84 6.51
C ALA A 602 18.95 11.90 5.63
N LEU A 603 19.90 12.79 5.94
CA LEU A 603 21.17 12.90 5.21
C LEU A 603 22.06 11.68 5.40
N ILE A 604 22.10 11.08 6.59
CA ILE A 604 22.83 9.84 6.87
C ILE A 604 22.23 8.67 6.08
N ASN A 605 20.90 8.56 6.05
CA ASN A 605 20.19 7.55 5.26
C ASN A 605 20.52 7.70 3.75
N ARG A 606 20.49 8.93 3.23
CA ARG A 606 20.91 9.21 1.85
C ARG A 606 22.37 8.86 1.60
N ALA A 607 23.28 9.23 2.50
CA ALA A 607 24.70 8.96 2.35
C ALA A 607 25.00 7.46 2.31
N TYR A 608 24.31 6.65 3.13
CA TYR A 608 24.39 5.19 3.05
C TYR A 608 23.95 4.67 1.67
N CYS A 609 22.82 5.15 1.13
CA CYS A 609 22.37 4.75 -0.21
C CYS A 609 23.35 5.17 -1.32
N ILE A 610 24.08 6.27 -1.15
CA ILE A 610 25.10 6.72 -2.10
C ILE A 610 26.35 5.83 -2.01
N GLU A 611 26.82 5.52 -0.79
CA GLU A 611 27.96 4.64 -0.59
C GLU A 611 27.65 3.21 -1.05
N ASN A 612 26.40 2.76 -0.84
CA ASN A 612 25.87 1.47 -1.25
C ASN A 612 26.83 0.31 -0.92
N PRO A 613 27.16 0.10 0.37
CA PRO A 613 28.19 -0.86 0.77
C PRO A 613 27.85 -2.32 0.41
N ARG A 614 26.56 -2.60 0.19
CA ARG A 614 26.05 -3.92 -0.23
C ARG A 614 25.89 -4.07 -1.75
N HIS A 615 26.23 -3.03 -2.51
CA HIS A 615 26.17 -2.99 -3.98
C HIS A 615 24.79 -3.37 -4.56
N PHE A 616 23.71 -2.96 -3.89
CA PHE A 616 22.36 -3.18 -4.40
C PHE A 616 22.10 -2.33 -5.64
N GLU A 617 21.46 -2.94 -6.64
CA GLU A 617 21.02 -2.22 -7.83
C GLU A 617 19.98 -1.15 -7.47
N GLY A 618 20.12 0.01 -8.09
CA GLY A 618 19.19 1.14 -7.96
C GLY A 618 19.50 2.11 -6.84
N TYR A 619 20.31 1.77 -5.83
CA TYR A 619 20.69 2.73 -4.78
C TYR A 619 21.58 3.84 -5.34
N GLY A 620 21.39 5.07 -4.87
CA GLY A 620 22.25 6.19 -5.25
C GLY A 620 21.75 7.56 -4.81
N THR A 621 22.30 8.62 -5.41
CA THR A 621 22.01 10.02 -5.04
C THR A 621 20.53 10.39 -5.17
N ASN A 622 19.83 9.76 -6.12
CA ASN A 622 18.44 10.03 -6.46
C ASN A 622 17.52 8.83 -6.12
N ALA A 623 18.03 7.83 -5.41
CA ALA A 623 17.30 6.63 -5.05
C ALA A 623 17.75 6.18 -3.65
N TRP A 624 17.06 6.75 -2.67
CA TRP A 624 17.40 6.67 -1.25
C TRP A 624 16.13 6.73 -0.38
N GLY A 625 16.31 6.60 0.93
CA GLY A 625 15.20 6.66 1.89
C GLY A 625 14.80 5.27 2.38
N LEU A 626 15.74 4.55 2.97
CA LEU A 626 15.48 3.25 3.59
C LEU A 626 14.54 3.42 4.77
N THR A 627 13.39 2.76 4.69
CA THR A 627 12.35 2.81 5.70
C THR A 627 11.48 1.55 5.64
N ALA A 628 10.63 1.37 6.66
CA ALA A 628 9.78 0.20 6.77
C ALA A 628 8.80 0.06 5.61
N SER A 629 8.68 -1.16 5.09
CA SER A 629 7.67 -1.55 4.12
C SER A 629 7.52 -3.06 4.08
N ASP A 630 6.49 -3.53 3.39
CA ASP A 630 6.54 -4.87 2.83
C ASP A 630 7.60 -4.91 1.72
N GLY A 631 8.32 -6.02 1.67
CA GLY A 631 9.32 -6.32 0.66
C GLY A 631 9.00 -7.62 -0.07
N PRO A 632 9.92 -8.09 -0.94
CA PRO A 632 9.76 -9.32 -1.73
C PRO A 632 9.40 -10.55 -0.88
N TRP A 633 9.87 -10.58 0.37
CA TRP A 633 9.76 -11.71 1.30
C TRP A 633 9.00 -11.38 2.60
N GLY A 634 8.25 -10.28 2.62
CA GLY A 634 7.49 -9.82 3.79
C GLY A 634 8.02 -8.51 4.37
N TYR A 635 7.53 -8.16 5.55
CA TYR A 635 7.83 -6.90 6.21
C TYR A 635 9.28 -6.82 6.69
N VAL A 636 9.93 -5.71 6.41
CA VAL A 636 11.23 -5.36 6.99
C VAL A 636 11.22 -3.88 7.35
N ALA A 637 11.71 -3.56 8.54
CA ALA A 637 11.97 -2.20 8.97
C ALA A 637 13.29 -1.71 8.36
N HIS A 638 13.34 -1.46 7.05
CA HIS A 638 14.58 -1.14 6.37
C HIS A 638 15.23 0.12 6.97
N ALA A 639 16.54 0.05 7.16
CA ALA A 639 17.35 1.10 7.77
C ALA A 639 18.74 1.10 7.10
N PRO A 640 19.53 2.19 7.22
CA PRO A 640 20.84 2.30 6.59
C PRO A 640 21.92 1.47 7.31
N ASP A 641 21.62 0.24 7.69
CA ASP A 641 22.53 -0.68 8.41
C ASP A 641 22.68 -2.02 7.66
N GLU A 642 23.61 -2.86 8.12
CA GLU A 642 23.92 -4.14 7.47
C GLU A 642 22.77 -5.14 7.53
N ASN A 643 22.02 -5.16 8.63
CA ASN A 643 21.00 -6.16 8.93
C ASN A 643 19.68 -5.87 8.20
N ASN A 644 19.34 -4.59 8.02
CA ASN A 644 18.05 -4.14 7.56
C ASN A 644 18.07 -3.54 6.15
N SER A 645 19.25 -3.34 5.53
CA SER A 645 19.33 -2.98 4.12
C SER A 645 19.23 -4.23 3.23
N THR A 646 18.11 -4.41 2.53
CA THR A 646 17.82 -5.62 1.72
C THR A 646 17.83 -5.39 0.20
N GLY A 647 18.23 -4.19 -0.24
CA GLY A 647 18.10 -3.74 -1.63
C GLY A 647 16.71 -3.21 -1.97
N THR A 648 15.78 -3.25 -1.01
CA THR A 648 14.45 -2.66 -1.16
C THR A 648 14.50 -1.16 -0.81
N LEU A 649 13.90 -0.33 -1.66
CA LEU A 649 13.68 1.10 -1.46
C LEU A 649 12.19 1.38 -1.37
N THR A 650 11.83 2.30 -0.49
CA THR A 650 10.44 2.67 -0.20
C THR A 650 10.31 4.16 -0.43
N PRO A 651 9.66 4.63 -1.53
CA PRO A 651 9.66 6.04 -1.92
C PRO A 651 9.27 7.01 -0.81
N THR A 652 8.36 6.61 0.11
CA THR A 652 7.97 7.45 1.25
C THR A 652 9.16 7.91 2.10
N GLY A 653 10.25 7.13 2.19
CA GLY A 653 11.45 7.51 2.93
C GLY A 653 12.01 8.86 2.48
N ALA A 654 12.39 8.95 1.20
CA ALA A 654 12.90 10.20 0.63
C ALA A 654 11.80 11.26 0.48
N LEU A 655 10.60 10.86 0.07
CA LEU A 655 9.51 11.79 -0.25
C LEU A 655 8.90 12.43 1.00
N ALA A 656 8.66 11.68 2.08
CA ALA A 656 8.20 12.30 3.34
C ALA A 656 9.31 13.07 4.08
N SER A 657 10.55 13.04 3.57
CA SER A 657 11.68 13.85 4.08
C SER A 657 11.80 15.22 3.40
N PHE A 658 10.85 15.64 2.56
CA PHE A 658 10.86 16.95 1.89
C PHE A 658 11.16 18.15 2.82
N PRO A 659 10.60 18.25 4.04
CA PRO A 659 10.93 19.37 4.92
C PRO A 659 12.39 19.42 5.35
N TYR A 660 13.08 18.28 5.36
CA TYR A 660 14.44 18.16 5.86
C TYR A 660 15.49 18.28 4.75
N THR A 661 15.21 17.69 3.59
CA THR A 661 16.14 17.56 2.46
C THR A 661 15.43 17.88 1.13
N PRO A 662 14.90 19.11 0.95
CA PRO A 662 13.98 19.41 -0.15
C PRO A 662 14.59 19.24 -1.54
N GLN A 663 15.88 19.54 -1.70
CA GLN A 663 16.58 19.36 -2.97
C GLN A 663 16.73 17.87 -3.29
N GLU A 664 17.26 17.09 -2.34
CA GLU A 664 17.54 15.67 -2.50
C GLU A 664 16.26 14.84 -2.63
N SER A 665 15.20 15.22 -1.92
CA SER A 665 13.86 14.62 -2.03
C SER A 665 13.21 14.94 -3.38
N MET A 666 13.41 16.15 -3.92
CA MET A 666 12.95 16.50 -5.27
C MET A 666 13.71 15.72 -6.35
N GLU A 667 15.03 15.57 -6.22
CA GLU A 667 15.85 14.75 -7.11
C GLU A 667 15.38 13.28 -7.09
N ALA A 668 15.10 12.75 -5.90
CA ALA A 668 14.55 11.40 -5.76
C ALA A 668 13.16 11.26 -6.37
N PHE A 669 12.27 12.24 -6.15
CA PHE A 669 10.95 12.23 -6.77
C PHE A 669 11.03 12.22 -8.29
N LYS A 670 11.84 13.10 -8.87
CA LYS A 670 12.03 13.15 -10.33
C LYS A 670 12.53 11.82 -10.87
N HIS A 671 13.43 11.13 -10.16
CA HIS A 671 13.89 9.82 -10.56
C HIS A 671 12.77 8.75 -10.48
N TYR A 672 12.10 8.63 -9.32
CA TYR A 672 11.01 7.68 -9.12
C TYR A 672 9.86 7.87 -10.11
N TYR A 673 9.58 9.11 -10.50
CA TYR A 673 8.51 9.42 -11.42
C TYR A 673 8.96 9.41 -12.88
N ARG A 674 10.05 10.07 -13.28
CA ARG A 674 10.42 10.21 -14.70
C ARG A 674 11.15 9.00 -15.25
N ASP A 675 12.00 8.37 -14.44
CA ASP A 675 12.85 7.26 -14.88
C ASP A 675 12.19 5.91 -14.57
N LEU A 676 11.58 5.78 -13.38
CA LEU A 676 10.96 4.52 -12.93
C LEU A 676 9.43 4.52 -13.03
N GLY A 677 8.80 5.60 -13.47
CA GLY A 677 7.35 5.76 -13.37
C GLY A 677 6.54 4.75 -14.20
N SER A 678 7.11 4.13 -15.23
CA SER A 678 6.43 3.07 -15.99
C SER A 678 6.10 1.84 -15.14
N THR A 679 6.82 1.64 -14.03
CA THR A 679 6.58 0.56 -13.07
C THR A 679 6.13 1.09 -11.71
N MET A 680 6.65 2.25 -11.29
CA MET A 680 6.42 2.78 -9.94
C MET A 680 5.19 3.68 -9.84
N TRP A 681 4.75 4.35 -10.90
CA TRP A 681 3.69 5.36 -10.82
C TRP A 681 2.35 4.83 -11.31
N ASP A 682 1.31 4.96 -10.50
CA ASP A 682 -0.05 4.60 -10.86
C ASP A 682 -1.07 5.42 -10.01
N ILE A 683 -2.35 5.04 -9.96
CA ILE A 683 -3.49 5.86 -9.50
C ILE A 683 -3.37 6.48 -8.10
N TYR A 684 -2.53 5.92 -7.23
CA TYR A 684 -2.29 6.45 -5.88
C TYR A 684 -0.88 7.05 -5.73
N GLY A 685 -0.23 7.39 -6.83
CA GLY A 685 1.14 7.91 -6.87
C GLY A 685 2.17 6.78 -6.97
N PRO A 686 3.34 6.90 -6.30
CA PRO A 686 4.31 5.82 -6.29
C PRO A 686 3.77 4.59 -5.54
N ARG A 687 4.06 3.40 -6.05
CA ARG A 687 3.89 2.12 -5.35
C ARG A 687 4.76 2.09 -4.09
N ASP A 688 4.35 1.25 -3.14
CA ASP A 688 4.89 1.30 -1.77
C ASP A 688 6.41 1.11 -1.69
N ALA A 689 6.94 0.13 -2.43
CA ALA A 689 8.36 -0.20 -2.43
C ALA A 689 8.79 -0.90 -3.73
N PHE A 690 10.10 -0.98 -3.95
CA PHE A 690 10.69 -1.72 -5.06
C PHE A 690 12.07 -2.25 -4.71
N ASN A 691 12.50 -3.32 -5.39
CA ASN A 691 13.81 -3.92 -5.25
C ASN A 691 14.33 -4.32 -6.65
N PRO A 692 15.15 -3.46 -7.28
CA PRO A 692 15.69 -3.71 -8.61
C PRO A 692 16.56 -4.98 -8.66
N SER A 693 17.33 -5.23 -7.59
CA SER A 693 18.20 -6.43 -7.50
C SER A 693 17.43 -7.75 -7.53
N GLN A 694 16.11 -7.69 -7.32
CA GLN A 694 15.21 -8.84 -7.29
C GLN A 694 14.17 -8.81 -8.43
N ASP A 695 14.20 -7.82 -9.33
CA ASP A 695 13.13 -7.55 -10.30
C ASP A 695 11.74 -7.52 -9.61
N TRP A 696 11.62 -6.79 -8.49
CA TRP A 696 10.40 -6.75 -7.68
C TRP A 696 9.86 -5.34 -7.49
N ILE A 697 8.53 -5.21 -7.58
CA ILE A 697 7.77 -4.00 -7.28
C ILE A 697 6.64 -4.37 -6.32
N SER A 698 6.38 -3.53 -5.32
CA SER A 698 5.30 -3.75 -4.37
C SER A 698 3.94 -3.79 -5.08
N PRO A 699 3.13 -4.83 -4.83
CA PRO A 699 1.83 -4.94 -5.44
C PRO A 699 0.75 -4.11 -4.72
N ILE A 700 1.11 -3.44 -3.62
CA ILE A 700 0.21 -2.62 -2.81
C ILE A 700 0.63 -1.15 -2.75
N TYR A 701 -0.32 -0.35 -2.29
CA TYR A 701 -0.10 0.95 -1.67
C TYR A 701 -0.39 0.83 -0.18
N MET A 702 0.42 1.47 0.65
CA MET A 702 0.31 1.37 2.10
C MET A 702 -0.25 2.66 2.71
N GLY A 703 -1.27 2.54 3.56
CA GLY A 703 -1.92 3.66 4.23
C GLY A 703 -0.99 4.44 5.16
N LEU A 704 0.03 3.79 5.72
CA LEU A 704 1.07 4.45 6.50
C LEU A 704 2.06 5.24 5.64
N ASN A 705 2.22 4.90 4.35
CA ASN A 705 3.31 5.43 3.52
C ASN A 705 2.86 6.52 2.53
N GLN A 706 1.60 6.55 2.07
CA GLN A 706 1.16 7.59 1.13
C GLN A 706 0.88 8.96 1.80
N ALA A 707 0.31 8.98 3.00
CA ALA A 707 -0.10 10.21 3.69
C ALA A 707 1.09 11.03 4.17
N PRO A 708 2.18 10.43 4.70
CA PRO A 708 3.40 11.18 4.99
C PRO A 708 3.92 11.95 3.78
N ILE A 709 3.83 11.40 2.56
CA ILE A 709 4.20 12.12 1.34
C ILE A 709 3.33 13.37 1.18
N VAL A 710 2.00 13.24 1.28
CA VAL A 710 1.07 14.37 1.15
C VAL A 710 1.35 15.46 2.19
N VAL A 711 1.46 15.04 3.45
CA VAL A 711 1.51 15.94 4.61
C VAL A 711 2.88 16.58 4.77
N MET A 712 3.97 15.82 4.61
CA MET A 712 5.32 16.37 4.77
C MET A 712 5.70 17.27 3.59
N ILE A 713 5.23 16.99 2.37
CA ILE A 713 5.33 17.96 1.27
C ILE A 713 4.59 19.24 1.64
N GLU A 714 3.39 19.15 2.24
CA GLU A 714 2.65 20.34 2.62
C GLU A 714 3.35 21.13 3.73
N ASN A 715 3.93 20.44 4.72
CA ASN A 715 4.72 21.09 5.75
C ASN A 715 5.96 21.78 5.18
N TYR A 716 6.63 21.18 4.19
CA TYR A 716 7.71 21.84 3.45
C TYR A 716 7.21 23.09 2.70
N ARG A 717 6.09 22.99 1.96
CA ARG A 717 5.60 24.07 1.10
C ARG A 717 5.04 25.24 1.90
N THR A 718 4.29 24.98 2.97
CA THR A 718 3.53 26.01 3.69
C THR A 718 3.57 25.88 5.21
N GLY A 719 4.03 24.75 5.76
CA GLY A 719 3.95 24.45 7.19
C GLY A 719 2.51 24.27 7.69
N LEU A 720 1.55 23.98 6.80
CA LEU A 720 0.12 24.00 7.13
C LEU A 720 -0.20 23.12 8.35
N VAL A 721 0.16 21.83 8.29
CA VAL A 721 -0.27 20.86 9.30
C VAL A 721 0.44 21.14 10.63
N TRP A 722 1.73 21.47 10.58
CA TRP A 722 2.50 21.97 11.73
C TRP A 722 1.82 23.16 12.41
N LYS A 723 1.50 24.21 11.65
CA LYS A 723 0.85 25.42 12.20
C LYS A 723 -0.49 25.09 12.86
N GLN A 724 -1.29 24.22 12.26
CA GLN A 724 -2.59 23.85 12.81
C GLN A 724 -2.44 23.03 14.09
N PHE A 725 -1.62 21.98 14.09
CA PHE A 725 -1.38 21.16 15.28
C PHE A 725 -0.77 21.98 16.42
N GLN A 726 0.25 22.78 16.14
CA GLN A 726 0.93 23.63 17.13
C GLN A 726 -0.01 24.68 17.76
N SER A 727 -1.07 25.08 17.06
CA SER A 727 -2.04 26.06 17.55
C SER A 727 -3.04 25.51 18.60
N ASN A 728 -3.00 24.21 18.89
CA ASN A 728 -3.78 23.64 19.98
C ASN A 728 -3.22 24.11 21.34
N PRO A 729 -4.06 24.64 22.25
CA PRO A 729 -3.59 25.24 23.51
C PRO A 729 -2.83 24.27 24.42
N GLU A 730 -3.13 22.97 24.34
CA GLU A 730 -2.51 21.91 25.12
C GLU A 730 -1.02 21.74 24.77
N ILE A 731 -0.62 22.02 23.52
CA ILE A 731 0.74 21.77 23.02
C ILE A 731 1.75 22.72 23.64
N GLN A 732 1.44 24.02 23.72
CA GLN A 732 2.34 24.99 24.35
C GLN A 732 2.51 24.71 25.86
N SER A 733 1.42 24.31 26.53
CA SER A 733 1.47 23.92 27.95
C SER A 733 2.40 22.71 28.15
N MET A 734 2.27 21.69 27.30
CA MET A 734 3.14 20.52 27.31
C MET A 734 4.61 20.89 27.10
N LEU A 735 4.93 21.71 26.10
CA LEU A 735 6.30 22.15 25.82
C LEU A 735 6.94 22.86 27.02
N ASN A 736 6.20 23.75 27.68
CA ASN A 736 6.67 24.44 28.88
C ASN A 736 6.94 23.46 30.04
N ARG A 737 6.09 22.44 30.21
CA ARG A 737 6.28 21.41 31.24
C ARG A 737 7.51 20.54 30.97
N ILE A 738 7.74 20.14 29.72
CA ILE A 738 8.95 19.38 29.36
C ILE A 738 10.20 20.26 29.51
N ALA A 739 10.16 21.53 29.09
CA ALA A 739 11.27 22.47 29.27
C ALA A 739 11.69 22.59 30.75
N ALA A 740 10.72 22.66 31.66
CA ALA A 740 10.99 22.67 33.09
C ALA A 740 11.68 21.39 33.59
N GLU A 741 11.40 20.21 33.00
CA GLU A 741 12.13 18.98 33.32
C GLU A 741 13.54 18.96 32.69
N THR A 742 13.70 19.53 31.51
CA THR A 742 15.00 19.66 30.82
C THR A 742 16.02 20.43 31.65
N GLU A 743 15.57 21.41 32.43
CA GLU A 743 16.42 22.27 33.25
C GLU A 743 16.88 21.62 34.58
N LYS A 744 16.25 20.52 35.02
CA LYS A 744 16.46 19.91 36.35
C LYS A 744 17.77 19.11 36.55
N LYS A 745 18.72 19.19 35.60
CA LYS A 745 20.01 18.45 35.54
C LYS A 745 20.21 17.31 36.54
#